data_AF-A0A7C9LGX3-F1
#
_entry.id   AF-A0A7C9LGX3-F1
#
_cell.length_a   1.000
_cell.length_b   1.000
_cell.length_c   1.000
_cell.angle_alpha   90.00
_cell.angle_beta   90.00
_cell.angle_gamma   90.00
#
_symmetry.space_group_name_H-M   'P 1'
#
loop_
_entity.id
_entity.type
_entity.pdbx_description
1 polymer ?
#
loop_
_entity_poly.entity_id
_entity_poly.type
_entity_poly.pdbx_seq_one_letter_code
_entity_poly.pdbx_strand_id
1 'polypeptide(L)'
;MTNTRITTLRRLVAGIALACATLAHAAEPKLAAAPDVVTDPAGAWTWFLAHGDFKNVYPAFEAVNPLIKQDGTADADACTANASVLRTALEAAPVSLYFHRVAMLCAEARHDDAAAERELSAIAALAKHALATASESEHARPIPVVRNDDALALLDVAGLEYRYAYFSSAAPERYLPYVVAAWDPQRKVERILRFDFVDVARRLMRDPEMQYPATVTALVDGLVDDPGADAAIVDLAALRGAKGPDTPENKLARVRAAATAGGIQSLKTWLIACADDRAPKQCADGLADALLPYAEKEFVTPMTMLAFVYANGMGVKRDEASAKQLLAAADARSERHFAYVDYADLWFVVKDGKSLPADIRAGVEAAKAAGNPNAAMSLFRDHFARDPMQLLKPAPQPLVDMLSRPDQNGMGEGFRILAISEGLRGQKDASKVWRRKAAEAGDPQSQWEVGYDLWTGDGVPKDKVGGQRMIVEAAFAGHARSARYMAYRALDENDYAAAEGWLLGAAGEGDVDSLELLAGFYEFERPGVHGTPAQAAEWYGLLMQDGNKDARVSLANMRLAGRGVPKDVAAARKLLEDGADKGEAPAQARLAIGLLTGEFGSVDERAGTKWAERALAKDPEEIAQPYGHWLYFTKGTADARELAFEVWQKGVDDGDDDSANDLAWVRCTSPIDAERDPAAGLKALVVLGTDSDELDAAELDTAAACQAANNEFDKAKALQSLALQRVAKNRAGAIKRNAKDLTSYDTDAKTFAERLALYTARKPYRDPPTRQ
;
A
#
# COMPACT_ATOMS: atom_id res chain seq x y z
N MET A 1 -3.80 12.25 30.79
CA MET A 1 -2.33 12.13 30.89
C MET A 1 -1.75 12.09 29.48
N THR A 2 -1.97 13.16 28.72
CA THR A 2 -1.94 13.16 27.25
C THR A 2 -0.92 14.16 26.69
N ASN A 3 0.01 14.63 27.51
CA ASN A 3 1.01 15.64 27.13
C ASN A 3 2.46 15.12 27.09
N THR A 4 2.64 13.80 27.19
CA THR A 4 3.97 13.18 27.34
C THR A 4 4.48 12.45 26.09
N ARG A 5 3.67 12.31 25.02
CA ARG A 5 4.10 11.63 23.77
C ARG A 5 4.63 12.58 22.69
N ILE A 6 4.20 13.84 22.66
CA ILE A 6 4.72 14.87 21.73
C ILE A 6 6.12 15.36 22.16
N THR A 7 6.46 15.21 23.44
CA THR A 7 7.79 15.53 23.99
C THR A 7 8.85 14.47 23.67
N THR A 8 8.47 13.25 23.29
CA THR A 8 9.43 12.17 23.01
C THR A 8 10.01 12.25 21.59
N LEU A 9 9.21 12.68 20.58
CA LEU A 9 9.74 12.98 19.24
C LEU A 9 10.66 14.21 19.23
N ARG A 10 10.34 15.25 20.01
CA ARG A 10 11.23 16.42 20.19
C ARG A 10 12.54 16.10 20.92
N ARG A 11 12.62 15.01 21.69
CA ARG A 11 13.85 14.59 22.39
C ARG A 11 14.70 13.60 21.60
N LEU A 12 14.14 12.81 20.67
CA LEU A 12 14.96 12.01 19.75
C LEU A 12 15.76 12.91 18.77
N VAL A 13 15.18 14.04 18.38
CA VAL A 13 15.85 15.04 17.52
C VAL A 13 16.93 15.84 18.28
N ALA A 14 16.87 15.91 19.62
CA ALA A 14 17.87 16.60 20.44
C ALA A 14 18.96 15.68 21.03
N GLY A 15 18.77 14.36 21.01
CA GLY A 15 19.68 13.38 21.65
C GLY A 15 20.85 12.89 20.79
N ILE A 16 20.83 13.14 19.47
CA ILE A 16 21.91 12.76 18.55
C ILE A 16 22.87 13.94 18.29
N ALA A 17 22.61 15.12 18.88
CA ALA A 17 23.43 16.31 18.73
C ALA A 17 24.65 16.40 19.68
N LEU A 18 24.91 15.39 20.53
CA LEU A 18 26.01 15.46 21.51
C LEU A 18 26.81 14.15 21.66
N ALA A 19 27.22 13.55 20.54
CA ALA A 19 28.27 12.52 20.54
C ALA A 19 29.00 12.46 19.19
N CYS A 20 29.45 13.59 18.65
CA CYS A 20 30.45 13.64 17.57
C CYS A 20 31.10 15.03 17.50
N ALA A 21 31.60 15.53 18.62
CA ALA A 21 32.43 16.73 18.67
C ALA A 21 33.86 16.34 19.08
N THR A 22 34.57 15.64 18.21
CA THR A 22 36.04 15.71 18.02
C THR A 22 36.46 14.75 16.89
N LEU A 23 36.06 15.04 15.65
CA LEU A 23 36.81 14.57 14.49
C LEU A 23 37.02 15.78 13.58
N ALA A 24 38.25 15.93 13.12
CA ALA A 24 38.77 17.10 12.44
C ALA A 24 37.90 17.51 11.25
N HIS A 25 37.73 18.83 11.05
CA HIS A 25 37.16 19.43 9.86
C HIS A 25 37.96 18.98 8.62
N ALA A 26 37.54 17.89 7.98
CA ALA A 26 37.73 17.76 6.55
C ALA A 26 36.75 18.76 5.92
N ALA A 27 37.28 19.80 5.27
CA ALA A 27 36.45 20.74 4.53
C ALA A 27 35.61 19.95 3.52
N GLU A 28 34.29 19.98 3.67
CA GLU A 28 33.38 19.44 2.67
C GLU A 28 33.71 20.09 1.32
N PRO A 29 33.76 19.30 0.22
CA PRO A 29 33.98 19.88 -1.10
C PRO A 29 32.88 20.92 -1.36
N LYS A 30 33.27 22.16 -1.68
CA LYS A 30 32.32 23.20 -2.10
C LYS A 30 31.46 22.62 -3.22
N LEU A 31 30.16 22.47 -2.97
CA LEU A 31 29.20 22.05 -3.98
C LEU A 31 29.35 22.94 -5.21
N ALA A 32 29.27 22.34 -6.40
CA ALA A 32 29.20 23.10 -7.64
C ALA A 32 27.97 24.01 -7.61
N ALA A 33 28.12 25.26 -8.06
CA ALA A 33 27.01 26.20 -8.16
C ALA A 33 25.90 25.65 -9.07
N ALA A 34 24.64 25.96 -8.75
CA ALA A 34 23.51 25.60 -9.58
C ALA A 34 23.66 26.19 -10.99
N PRO A 35 23.22 25.47 -12.04
CA PRO A 35 23.06 26.05 -13.37
C PRO A 35 22.16 27.29 -13.35
N ASP A 36 22.44 28.25 -14.22
CA ASP A 36 21.64 29.47 -14.36
C ASP A 36 20.26 29.15 -14.93
N VAL A 37 19.19 29.53 -14.21
CA VAL A 37 17.80 29.19 -14.56
C VAL A 37 17.30 29.85 -15.84
N VAL A 38 17.88 30.98 -16.26
CA VAL A 38 17.50 31.66 -17.50
C VAL A 38 18.00 30.88 -18.70
N THR A 39 19.22 30.32 -18.60
CA THR A 39 19.88 29.61 -19.71
C THR A 39 19.68 28.09 -19.70
N ASP A 40 19.54 27.48 -18.52
CA ASP A 40 19.37 26.03 -18.33
C ASP A 40 18.42 25.70 -17.16
N PRO A 41 17.11 25.97 -17.31
CA PRO A 41 16.13 25.67 -16.26
C PRO A 41 16.02 24.17 -15.94
N ALA A 42 16.25 23.29 -16.93
CA ALA A 42 16.19 21.84 -16.74
C ALA A 42 17.39 21.32 -15.92
N GLY A 43 18.59 21.83 -16.20
CA GLY A 43 19.79 21.55 -15.41
C GLY A 43 19.67 22.08 -13.99
N ALA A 44 19.06 23.26 -13.81
CA ALA A 44 18.79 23.82 -12.48
C ALA A 44 17.87 22.91 -11.65
N TRP A 45 16.78 22.40 -12.23
CA TRP A 45 15.90 21.41 -11.57
C TRP A 45 16.64 20.11 -11.23
N THR A 46 17.44 19.60 -12.15
CA THR A 46 18.24 18.39 -11.93
C THR A 46 19.23 18.58 -10.79
N TRP A 47 19.92 19.72 -10.76
CA TRP A 47 20.84 20.10 -9.69
C TRP A 47 20.09 20.24 -8.36
N PHE A 48 18.95 20.93 -8.34
CA PHE A 48 18.16 21.17 -7.13
C PHE A 48 17.68 19.86 -6.49
N LEU A 49 17.13 18.94 -7.28
CA LEU A 49 16.72 17.63 -6.77
C LEU A 49 17.90 16.79 -6.27
N ALA A 50 19.09 16.99 -6.83
CA ALA A 50 20.30 16.27 -6.45
C ALA A 50 21.01 16.87 -5.23
N HIS A 51 20.88 18.18 -4.96
CA HIS A 51 21.69 18.91 -3.97
C HIS A 51 20.89 19.71 -2.93
N GLY A 52 19.62 20.00 -3.19
CA GLY A 52 18.76 20.69 -2.24
C GLY A 52 18.58 19.89 -0.94
N ASP A 53 18.23 20.62 0.13
CA ASP A 53 18.01 20.09 1.47
C ASP A 53 16.70 20.65 2.01
N PHE A 54 15.78 19.74 2.36
CA PHE A 54 14.47 20.08 2.90
C PHE A 54 14.57 21.03 4.10
N LYS A 55 15.57 20.86 4.97
CA LYS A 55 15.76 21.66 6.19
C LYS A 55 16.15 23.11 5.92
N ASN A 56 16.69 23.39 4.73
CA ASN A 56 17.06 24.74 4.32
C ASN A 56 15.98 25.37 3.45
N VAL A 57 15.36 24.59 2.57
CA VAL A 57 14.37 25.07 1.59
C VAL A 57 13.05 25.44 2.26
N TYR A 58 12.47 24.57 3.08
CA TYR A 58 11.12 24.79 3.60
C TYR A 58 11.01 25.97 4.57
N PRO A 59 11.94 26.16 5.53
CA PRO A 59 11.94 27.35 6.39
C PRO A 59 12.16 28.66 5.62
N ALA A 60 12.78 28.62 4.44
CA ALA A 60 13.02 29.82 3.64
C ALA A 60 11.73 30.47 3.13
N PHE A 61 10.67 29.68 2.88
CA PHE A 61 9.35 30.22 2.54
C PHE A 61 8.77 31.09 3.66
N GLU A 62 8.83 30.60 4.89
CA GLU A 62 8.36 31.37 6.05
C GLU A 62 9.22 32.63 6.31
N ALA A 63 10.52 32.56 5.99
CA ALA A 63 11.43 33.68 6.17
C ALA A 63 11.19 34.82 5.16
N VAL A 64 10.69 34.53 3.96
CA VAL A 64 10.40 35.55 2.93
C VAL A 64 8.97 36.06 2.96
N ASN A 65 8.03 35.34 3.60
CA ASN A 65 6.63 35.76 3.73
C ASN A 65 6.44 37.20 4.23
N PRO A 66 7.18 37.70 5.24
CA PRO A 66 7.02 39.07 5.73
C PRO A 66 7.40 40.17 4.72
N LEU A 67 8.02 39.82 3.59
CA LEU A 67 8.41 40.78 2.55
C LEU A 67 7.23 41.19 1.67
N ILE A 68 6.16 40.38 1.65
CA ILE A 68 4.97 40.60 0.86
C ILE A 68 3.81 41.01 1.78
N LYS A 69 3.13 42.10 1.40
CA LYS A 69 1.94 42.61 2.09
C LYS A 69 0.70 41.80 1.71
N GLN A 70 -0.37 41.98 2.47
CA GLN A 70 -1.65 41.29 2.21
C GLN A 70 -2.26 41.62 0.84
N ASP A 71 -1.94 42.79 0.27
CA ASP A 71 -2.38 43.19 -1.07
C ASP A 71 -1.50 42.63 -2.21
N GLY A 72 -0.51 41.80 -1.87
CA GLY A 72 0.42 41.18 -2.82
C GLY A 72 1.60 42.05 -3.23
N THR A 73 1.71 43.29 -2.73
CA THR A 73 2.85 44.18 -3.00
C THR A 73 4.00 43.94 -2.03
N ALA A 74 5.24 44.26 -2.42
CA ALA A 74 6.39 44.15 -1.53
C ALA A 74 6.58 45.40 -0.66
N ASP A 75 7.15 45.21 0.54
CA ASP A 75 7.56 46.31 1.42
C ASP A 75 9.04 46.67 1.20
N ALA A 76 9.31 47.87 0.68
CA ALA A 76 10.66 48.30 0.30
C ALA A 76 11.67 48.30 1.47
N ASP A 77 11.24 48.67 2.68
CA ASP A 77 12.09 48.71 3.87
C ASP A 77 12.36 47.29 4.36
N ALA A 78 11.33 46.44 4.39
CA ALA A 78 11.49 45.03 4.74
C ALA A 78 12.40 44.29 3.74
N CYS A 79 12.23 44.52 2.44
CA CYS A 79 13.07 43.96 1.38
C CYS A 79 14.54 44.39 1.53
N THR A 80 14.79 45.65 1.90
CA THR A 80 16.15 46.15 2.14
C THR A 80 16.76 45.52 3.39
N ALA A 81 16.02 45.49 4.49
CA ALA A 81 16.47 44.93 5.76
C ALA A 81 16.75 43.42 5.69
N ASN A 82 16.06 42.70 4.80
CA ASN A 82 16.12 41.24 4.68
C ASN A 82 16.70 40.76 3.34
N ALA A 83 17.45 41.60 2.63
CA ALA A 83 18.03 41.25 1.33
C ALA A 83 18.89 39.97 1.37
N SER A 84 19.57 39.71 2.49
CA SER A 84 20.34 38.46 2.68
C SER A 84 19.44 37.24 2.82
N VAL A 85 18.28 37.36 3.47
CA VAL A 85 17.30 36.27 3.64
C VAL A 85 16.77 35.84 2.27
N LEU A 86 16.35 36.81 1.46
CA LEU A 86 15.86 36.56 0.11
C LEU A 86 16.94 35.93 -0.78
N ARG A 87 18.19 36.40 -0.70
CA ARG A 87 19.31 35.78 -1.43
C ARG A 87 19.55 34.33 -0.98
N THR A 88 19.53 34.05 0.32
CA THR A 88 19.69 32.69 0.85
C THR A 88 18.53 31.79 0.41
N ALA A 89 17.30 32.31 0.33
CA ALA A 89 16.17 31.56 -0.19
C ALA A 89 16.37 31.17 -1.67
N LEU A 90 16.80 32.11 -2.51
CA LEU A 90 17.13 31.87 -3.92
C LEU A 90 18.31 30.90 -4.10
N GLU A 91 19.32 30.95 -3.24
CA GLU A 91 20.44 29.99 -3.25
C GLU A 91 19.98 28.59 -2.83
N ALA A 92 19.06 28.48 -1.87
CA ALA A 92 18.54 27.22 -1.36
C ALA A 92 17.61 26.53 -2.37
N ALA A 93 16.75 27.29 -3.07
CA ALA A 93 15.83 26.80 -4.07
C ALA A 93 15.79 27.71 -5.31
N PRO A 94 16.82 27.66 -6.17
CA PRO A 94 16.90 28.50 -7.37
C PRO A 94 15.79 28.23 -8.37
N VAL A 95 15.06 27.12 -8.24
CA VAL A 95 13.95 26.77 -9.13
C VAL A 95 12.57 27.23 -8.61
N SER A 96 12.52 27.90 -7.46
CA SER A 96 11.27 28.40 -6.89
C SER A 96 10.79 29.66 -7.62
N LEU A 97 9.67 29.52 -8.34
CA LEU A 97 8.95 30.63 -8.95
C LEU A 97 8.48 31.64 -7.89
N TYR A 98 8.10 31.18 -6.70
CA TYR A 98 7.68 32.06 -5.61
C TYR A 98 8.84 32.95 -5.14
N PHE A 99 10.03 32.39 -4.93
CA PHE A 99 11.19 33.18 -4.50
C PHE A 99 11.61 34.21 -5.54
N HIS A 100 11.63 33.84 -6.82
CA HIS A 100 11.90 34.79 -7.90
C HIS A 100 10.82 35.89 -7.99
N ARG A 101 9.55 35.56 -7.78
CA ARG A 101 8.45 36.56 -7.73
C ARG A 101 8.65 37.54 -6.57
N VAL A 102 8.97 37.05 -5.37
CA VAL A 102 9.25 37.90 -4.21
C VAL A 102 10.46 38.80 -4.50
N ALA A 103 11.50 38.26 -5.14
CA ALA A 103 12.69 39.02 -5.49
C ALA A 103 12.42 40.12 -6.53
N MET A 104 11.61 39.82 -7.54
CA MET A 104 11.14 40.78 -8.52
C MET A 104 10.36 41.92 -7.85
N LEU A 105 9.35 41.60 -7.03
CA LEU A 105 8.55 42.60 -6.31
C LEU A 105 9.41 43.46 -5.37
N CYS A 106 10.36 42.84 -4.66
CA CYS A 106 11.31 43.57 -3.82
C CYS A 106 12.27 44.47 -4.62
N ALA A 107 12.61 44.11 -5.86
CA ALA A 107 13.39 44.97 -6.75
C ALA A 107 12.56 46.16 -7.25
N GLU A 108 11.32 45.92 -7.67
CA GLU A 108 10.38 46.97 -8.10
C GLU A 108 10.09 47.96 -6.97
N ALA A 109 9.83 47.48 -5.75
CA ALA A 109 9.58 48.32 -4.58
C ALA A 109 10.78 49.20 -4.20
N ARG A 110 12.00 48.78 -4.58
CA ARG A 110 13.25 49.55 -4.38
C ARG A 110 13.66 50.35 -5.61
N HIS A 111 12.85 50.35 -6.68
CA HIS A 111 13.15 50.98 -7.97
C HIS A 111 14.47 50.49 -8.60
N ASP A 112 14.77 49.19 -8.47
CA ASP A 112 15.92 48.51 -9.09
C ASP A 112 15.47 47.74 -10.34
N ASP A 113 15.23 48.48 -11.42
CA ASP A 113 14.67 47.94 -12.67
C ASP A 113 15.54 46.80 -13.24
N ALA A 114 16.86 46.93 -13.15
CA ALA A 114 17.79 45.92 -13.65
C ALA A 114 17.70 44.61 -12.85
N ALA A 115 17.47 44.67 -11.54
CA ALA A 115 17.19 43.48 -10.75
C ALA A 115 15.82 42.90 -11.06
N ALA A 116 14.78 43.73 -11.18
CA ALA A 116 13.45 43.28 -11.55
C ALA A 116 13.44 42.54 -12.90
N GLU A 117 14.12 43.07 -13.92
CA GLU A 117 14.25 42.43 -15.24
C GLU A 117 14.98 41.07 -15.19
N ARG A 118 16.00 40.93 -14.33
CA ARG A 118 16.69 39.64 -14.13
C ARG A 118 15.77 38.59 -13.54
N GLU A 119 15.06 38.95 -12.47
CA GLU A 119 14.12 38.03 -11.81
C GLU A 119 12.94 37.69 -12.73
N LEU A 120 12.44 38.67 -13.50
CA LEU A 120 11.41 38.44 -14.52
C LEU A 120 11.88 37.47 -15.60
N SER A 121 13.15 37.56 -16.03
CA SER A 121 13.75 36.62 -16.99
C SER A 121 13.82 35.20 -16.42
N ALA A 122 14.17 35.06 -15.14
CA ALA A 122 14.18 33.77 -14.44
C ALA A 122 12.78 33.18 -14.33
N ILE A 123 11.80 33.99 -13.92
CA ILE A 123 10.38 33.60 -13.87
C ILE A 123 9.91 33.11 -15.25
N ALA A 124 10.18 33.87 -16.31
CA ALA A 124 9.76 33.51 -17.66
C ALA A 124 10.40 32.19 -18.13
N ALA A 125 11.68 31.95 -17.84
CA ALA A 125 12.36 30.72 -18.19
C ALA A 125 11.80 29.50 -17.44
N LEU A 126 11.61 29.63 -16.11
CA LEU A 126 11.02 28.58 -15.27
C LEU A 126 9.56 28.29 -15.64
N ALA A 127 8.75 29.32 -15.86
CA ALA A 127 7.35 29.19 -16.27
C ALA A 127 7.23 28.52 -17.65
N LYS A 128 8.08 28.92 -18.61
CA LYS A 128 8.14 28.29 -19.93
C LYS A 128 8.54 26.81 -19.84
N HIS A 129 9.52 26.47 -19.00
CA HIS A 129 9.92 25.08 -18.77
C HIS A 129 8.79 24.26 -18.14
N ALA A 130 8.14 24.80 -17.10
CA ALA A 130 7.00 24.18 -16.42
C ALA A 130 5.83 23.93 -17.38
N LEU A 131 5.41 24.95 -18.14
CA LEU A 131 4.29 24.84 -19.08
C LEU A 131 4.61 23.99 -20.32
N ALA A 132 5.87 23.90 -20.74
CA ALA A 132 6.29 23.01 -21.83
C ALA A 132 6.24 21.52 -21.44
N THR A 133 6.36 21.22 -20.15
CA THR A 133 6.26 19.85 -19.61
C THR A 133 4.87 19.52 -19.08
N ALA A 134 4.00 20.53 -18.95
CA ALA A 134 2.62 20.36 -18.54
C ALA A 134 1.84 19.52 -19.57
N SER A 135 1.12 18.53 -19.06
CA SER A 135 0.17 17.76 -19.84
C SER A 135 -1.21 17.86 -19.20
N GLU A 136 -2.23 17.99 -20.03
CA GLU A 136 -3.62 18.01 -19.60
C GLU A 136 -4.19 16.59 -19.37
N SER A 137 -3.44 15.55 -19.77
CA SER A 137 -3.79 14.17 -19.43
C SER A 137 -3.78 13.98 -17.92
N GLU A 138 -4.81 13.32 -17.39
CA GLU A 138 -4.89 13.04 -15.96
C GLU A 138 -3.81 12.07 -15.46
N HIS A 139 -3.19 11.35 -16.38
CA HIS A 139 -2.20 10.32 -16.12
C HIS A 139 -0.75 10.75 -16.39
N ALA A 140 -0.55 11.96 -16.90
CA ALA A 140 0.78 12.47 -17.14
C ALA A 140 1.47 12.88 -15.85
N ARG A 141 2.81 12.96 -15.90
CA ARG A 141 3.60 13.47 -14.77
C ARG A 141 3.18 14.92 -14.46
N PRO A 142 2.82 15.25 -13.21
CA PRO A 142 2.48 16.62 -12.84
C PRO A 142 3.68 17.56 -12.96
N ILE A 143 3.40 18.86 -13.06
CA ILE A 143 4.42 19.91 -13.09
C ILE A 143 5.15 19.92 -11.75
N PRO A 144 6.48 19.72 -11.71
CA PRO A 144 7.23 19.80 -10.45
C PRO A 144 7.23 21.25 -9.95
N VAL A 145 6.92 21.43 -8.67
CA VAL A 145 6.98 22.71 -7.96
C VAL A 145 7.56 22.49 -6.57
N VAL A 146 8.19 23.53 -6.00
CA VAL A 146 8.85 23.38 -4.69
C VAL A 146 7.81 23.35 -3.56
N ARG A 147 6.82 24.25 -3.62
CA ARG A 147 5.67 24.32 -2.72
C ARG A 147 4.41 24.75 -3.50
N ASN A 148 3.25 24.77 -2.85
CA ASN A 148 1.99 25.23 -3.47
C ASN A 148 2.04 26.72 -3.88
N ASP A 149 2.85 27.56 -3.23
CA ASP A 149 3.04 28.97 -3.60
C ASP A 149 3.66 29.13 -5.00
N ASP A 150 4.53 28.19 -5.41
CA ASP A 150 5.09 28.21 -6.77
C ASP A 150 4.01 27.95 -7.82
N ALA A 151 3.02 27.11 -7.52
CA ALA A 151 1.88 26.88 -8.40
C ALA A 151 1.04 28.17 -8.56
N LEU A 152 0.77 28.88 -7.45
CA LEU A 152 0.06 30.16 -7.49
C LEU A 152 0.87 31.25 -8.20
N ALA A 153 2.19 31.31 -7.97
CA ALA A 153 3.08 32.20 -8.68
C ALA A 153 3.09 31.91 -10.18
N LEU A 154 3.04 30.63 -10.59
CA LEU A 154 2.92 30.25 -11.99
C LEU A 154 1.62 30.75 -12.64
N LEU A 155 0.50 30.67 -11.93
CA LEU A 155 -0.79 31.18 -12.43
C LEU A 155 -0.73 32.69 -12.67
N ASP A 156 -0.23 33.43 -11.69
CA ASP A 156 -0.11 34.90 -11.73
C ASP A 156 0.72 35.33 -12.95
N VAL A 157 1.90 34.74 -13.15
CA VAL A 157 2.79 35.09 -14.26
C VAL A 157 2.26 34.61 -15.63
N ALA A 158 1.40 33.60 -15.63
CA ALA A 158 0.70 33.14 -16.83
C ALA A 158 -0.59 33.94 -17.12
N GLY A 159 -0.96 34.89 -16.26
CA GLY A 159 -2.20 35.66 -16.39
C GLY A 159 -3.47 34.83 -16.19
N LEU A 160 -3.37 33.75 -15.40
CA LEU A 160 -4.47 32.85 -15.08
C LEU A 160 -5.08 33.20 -13.72
N GLU A 161 -6.40 33.20 -13.62
CA GLU A 161 -7.13 33.52 -12.39
C GLU A 161 -7.46 32.23 -11.63
N TYR A 162 -6.97 32.08 -10.40
CA TYR A 162 -7.31 30.95 -9.53
C TYR A 162 -8.83 30.82 -9.33
N ARG A 163 -9.36 29.59 -9.39
CA ARG A 163 -10.77 29.28 -9.08
C ARG A 163 -10.91 28.41 -7.84
N TYR A 164 -10.31 27.22 -7.87
CA TYR A 164 -10.31 26.26 -6.77
C TYR A 164 -9.16 25.27 -6.94
N ALA A 165 -8.81 24.57 -5.86
CA ALA A 165 -7.82 23.51 -5.89
C ALA A 165 -8.25 22.29 -5.07
N TYR A 166 -7.67 21.14 -5.36
CA TYR A 166 -7.89 19.88 -4.64
C TYR A 166 -6.74 18.90 -4.88
N PHE A 167 -6.62 17.88 -4.04
CA PHE A 167 -5.71 16.75 -4.29
C PHE A 167 -6.47 15.63 -5.00
N SER A 168 -5.89 15.07 -6.08
CA SER A 168 -6.54 13.98 -6.80
C SER A 168 -6.52 12.69 -5.98
N SER A 169 -7.67 12.04 -5.82
CA SER A 169 -7.79 10.71 -5.20
C SER A 169 -7.59 9.55 -6.18
N ALA A 170 -7.39 9.83 -7.48
CA ALA A 170 -7.41 8.82 -8.55
C ALA A 170 -6.05 8.17 -8.87
N ALA A 171 -4.95 8.67 -8.32
CA ALA A 171 -3.61 8.13 -8.58
C ALA A 171 -2.62 8.30 -7.41
N PRO A 172 -3.05 8.20 -6.13
CA PRO A 172 -2.24 8.61 -4.97
C PRO A 172 -0.88 7.91 -4.88
N GLU A 173 -0.74 6.81 -5.60
CA GLU A 173 0.39 5.90 -5.52
C GLU A 173 1.55 6.30 -6.45
N ARG A 174 1.28 6.80 -7.67
CA ARG A 174 2.38 7.30 -8.52
C ARG A 174 2.76 8.74 -8.22
N TYR A 175 1.76 9.59 -8.00
CA TYR A 175 1.90 11.01 -7.64
C TYR A 175 0.70 11.44 -6.80
N LEU A 176 0.86 12.39 -5.88
CA LEU A 176 -0.28 13.07 -5.24
C LEU A 176 -0.43 14.48 -5.82
N PRO A 177 -1.05 14.64 -7.00
CA PRO A 177 -1.08 15.93 -7.66
C PRO A 177 -1.98 16.90 -6.90
N TYR A 178 -1.44 18.09 -6.63
CA TYR A 178 -2.20 19.28 -6.31
C TYR A 178 -2.78 19.84 -7.61
N VAL A 179 -4.09 19.69 -7.78
CA VAL A 179 -4.81 20.09 -8.98
C VAL A 179 -5.41 21.47 -8.76
N VAL A 180 -5.17 22.37 -9.70
CA VAL A 180 -5.69 23.73 -9.67
C VAL A 180 -6.51 23.99 -10.92
N ALA A 181 -7.77 24.40 -10.72
CA ALA A 181 -8.59 24.96 -11.77
C ALA A 181 -8.35 26.47 -11.83
N ALA A 182 -8.01 26.96 -13.02
CA ALA A 182 -7.72 28.37 -13.25
C ALA A 182 -8.42 28.88 -14.51
N TRP A 183 -8.98 30.07 -14.45
CA TRP A 183 -9.63 30.72 -15.58
C TRP A 183 -8.61 31.48 -16.43
N ASP A 184 -8.66 31.23 -17.73
CA ASP A 184 -7.92 31.98 -18.73
C ASP A 184 -8.82 33.11 -19.26
N PRO A 185 -8.59 34.38 -18.88
CA PRO A 185 -9.44 35.49 -19.29
C PRO A 185 -9.32 35.81 -20.79
N GLN A 186 -8.21 35.42 -21.43
CA GLN A 186 -8.01 35.65 -22.87
C GLN A 186 -8.80 34.65 -23.70
N ARG A 187 -8.76 33.37 -23.29
CA ARG A 187 -9.40 32.26 -24.00
C ARG A 187 -10.84 32.01 -23.53
N LYS A 188 -11.22 32.58 -22.39
CA LYS A 188 -12.53 32.42 -21.73
C LYS A 188 -12.86 30.96 -21.44
N VAL A 189 -11.87 30.24 -20.93
CA VAL A 189 -11.99 28.83 -20.57
C VAL A 189 -11.32 28.57 -19.23
N GLU A 190 -11.84 27.60 -18.50
CA GLU A 190 -11.20 27.02 -17.33
C GLU A 190 -10.18 25.97 -17.77
N ARG A 191 -8.98 26.05 -17.19
CA ARG A 191 -7.84 25.16 -17.43
C ARG A 191 -7.56 24.37 -16.15
N ILE A 192 -7.25 23.08 -16.31
CA ILE A 192 -6.87 22.21 -15.20
C ILE A 192 -5.35 21.98 -15.25
N LEU A 193 -4.65 22.47 -14.23
CA LEU A 193 -3.21 22.30 -14.07
C LEU A 193 -2.92 21.37 -12.89
N ARG A 194 -1.89 20.52 -13.02
CA ARG A 194 -1.53 19.51 -12.03
C ARG A 194 -0.09 19.74 -11.59
N PHE A 195 0.11 19.81 -10.29
CA PHE A 195 1.38 20.13 -9.67
C PHE A 195 1.80 19.04 -8.70
N ASP A 196 3.10 18.80 -8.55
CA ASP A 196 3.64 17.84 -7.59
C ASP A 196 4.79 18.47 -6.81
N PHE A 197 4.51 18.82 -5.55
CA PHE A 197 5.51 19.20 -4.57
C PHE A 197 5.82 18.08 -3.58
N VAL A 198 5.00 17.03 -3.52
CA VAL A 198 5.18 15.91 -2.57
C VAL A 198 6.39 15.08 -2.99
N ASP A 199 6.53 14.76 -4.28
CA ASP A 199 7.72 14.07 -4.79
C ASP A 199 8.98 14.93 -4.66
N VAL A 200 8.87 16.25 -4.83
CA VAL A 200 9.98 17.18 -4.64
C VAL A 200 10.42 17.19 -3.17
N ALA A 201 9.48 17.37 -2.22
CA ALA A 201 9.74 17.32 -0.79
C ALA A 201 10.41 16.00 -0.38
N ARG A 202 9.84 14.88 -0.82
CA ARG A 202 10.33 13.53 -0.56
C ARG A 202 11.79 13.35 -0.99
N ARG A 203 12.16 13.83 -2.19
CA ARG A 203 13.54 13.77 -2.69
C ARG A 203 14.50 14.66 -1.90
N LEU A 204 14.05 15.84 -1.46
CA LEU A 204 14.85 16.76 -0.66
C LEU A 204 15.10 16.27 0.77
N MET A 205 14.19 15.49 1.35
CA MET A 205 14.34 14.93 2.70
C MET A 205 15.46 13.88 2.77
N ARG A 206 15.73 13.17 1.67
CA ARG A 206 16.77 12.12 1.56
C ARG A 206 16.68 11.03 2.63
N ASP A 207 15.48 10.81 3.14
CA ASP A 207 15.22 9.79 4.15
C ASP A 207 15.08 8.43 3.46
N PRO A 208 15.89 7.41 3.83
CA PRO A 208 15.72 6.06 3.31
C PRO A 208 14.32 5.49 3.53
N GLU A 209 13.62 5.89 4.59
CA GLU A 209 12.24 5.43 4.84
C GLU A 209 11.24 6.05 3.86
N MET A 210 11.55 7.20 3.26
CA MET A 210 10.74 7.87 2.22
C MET A 210 10.82 7.16 0.85
N GLN A 211 11.48 6.00 0.78
CA GLN A 211 11.43 5.08 -0.35
C GLN A 211 10.24 4.12 -0.29
N TYR A 212 9.37 4.20 0.73
CA TYR A 212 8.20 3.33 0.83
C TYR A 212 6.89 4.12 0.65
N PRO A 213 5.86 3.55 0.01
CA PRO A 213 4.58 4.24 -0.23
C PRO A 213 3.92 4.75 1.06
N ALA A 214 4.03 3.99 2.16
CA ALA A 214 3.45 4.35 3.44
C ALA A 214 4.05 5.64 4.04
N THR A 215 5.36 5.84 3.90
CA THR A 215 6.04 7.03 4.42
C THR A 215 5.69 8.26 3.60
N VAL A 216 5.50 8.10 2.28
CA VAL A 216 4.94 9.17 1.42
C VAL A 216 3.54 9.55 1.90
N THR A 217 2.73 8.57 2.27
CA THR A 217 1.40 8.78 2.83
C THR A 217 1.44 9.54 4.17
N ALA A 218 2.43 9.26 5.02
CA ALA A 218 2.66 9.98 6.28
C ALA A 218 3.13 11.43 6.07
N LEU A 219 3.94 11.71 5.03
CA LEU A 219 4.28 13.09 4.64
C LEU A 219 3.01 13.89 4.31
N VAL A 220 2.06 13.25 3.63
CA VAL A 220 0.76 13.83 3.31
C VAL A 220 -0.11 14.00 4.56
N ASP A 221 -0.01 13.12 5.57
CA ASP A 221 -0.69 13.34 6.86
C ASP A 221 -0.18 14.59 7.56
N GLY A 222 1.14 14.78 7.57
CA GLY A 222 1.76 15.99 8.12
C GLY A 222 1.28 17.29 7.45
N LEU A 223 0.97 17.23 6.15
CA LEU A 223 0.39 18.37 5.42
C LEU A 223 -1.04 18.69 5.88
N VAL A 224 -1.80 17.66 6.26
CA VAL A 224 -3.22 17.75 6.61
C VAL A 224 -3.46 18.25 8.04
N ASP A 225 -2.50 18.01 8.94
CA ASP A 225 -2.58 18.42 10.35
C ASP A 225 -2.25 19.91 10.61
N ASP A 226 -2.03 20.72 9.55
CA ASP A 226 -1.71 22.14 9.65
C ASP A 226 -2.98 23.02 9.82
N PRO A 227 -3.14 23.73 10.96
CA PRO A 227 -4.33 24.57 11.24
C PRO A 227 -4.47 25.83 10.38
N GLY A 228 -3.54 26.13 9.45
CA GLY A 228 -3.63 27.20 8.44
C GLY A 228 -4.10 26.76 7.04
N ALA A 229 -4.51 25.49 6.89
CA ALA A 229 -4.78 24.80 5.64
C ALA A 229 -5.79 25.49 4.67
N ASP A 230 -5.40 25.61 3.39
CA ASP A 230 -6.30 25.93 2.25
C ASP A 230 -7.42 24.85 2.13
N ALA A 231 -8.56 25.20 1.53
CA ALA A 231 -9.73 24.35 1.35
C ALA A 231 -9.38 22.97 0.73
N ALA A 232 -8.38 22.91 -0.15
CA ALA A 232 -7.86 21.67 -0.73
C ALA A 232 -7.31 20.68 0.31
N ILE A 233 -6.66 21.18 1.36
CA ILE A 233 -6.09 20.37 2.45
C ILE A 233 -7.20 19.92 3.40
N VAL A 234 -8.15 20.80 3.73
CA VAL A 234 -9.35 20.44 4.52
C VAL A 234 -10.16 19.35 3.81
N ASP A 235 -10.31 19.47 2.49
CA ASP A 235 -10.96 18.48 1.63
C ASP A 235 -10.23 17.12 1.70
N LEU A 236 -8.91 17.12 1.50
CA LEU A 236 -8.08 15.91 1.61
C LEU A 236 -8.20 15.27 3.00
N ALA A 237 -8.21 16.07 4.08
CA ALA A 237 -8.37 15.61 5.45
C ALA A 237 -9.65 14.81 5.65
N ALA A 238 -10.77 15.35 5.16
CA ALA A 238 -12.07 14.73 5.30
C ALA A 238 -12.17 13.41 4.53
N LEU A 239 -11.61 13.36 3.32
CA LEU A 239 -11.56 12.14 2.51
C LEU A 239 -10.73 11.04 3.17
N ARG A 240 -9.57 11.40 3.72
CA ARG A 240 -8.73 10.44 4.46
C ARG A 240 -9.43 9.95 5.73
N GLY A 241 -10.05 10.85 6.48
CA GLY A 241 -10.87 10.48 7.64
C GLY A 241 -12.04 9.57 7.27
N ALA A 242 -12.63 9.72 6.08
CA ALA A 242 -13.70 8.86 5.59
C ALA A 242 -13.22 7.45 5.17
N LYS A 243 -11.92 7.25 4.91
CA LYS A 243 -11.33 5.92 4.68
C LYS A 243 -11.10 5.12 5.98
N GLY A 244 -11.04 5.78 7.14
CA GLY A 244 -10.76 5.13 8.43
C GLY A 244 -11.88 4.20 8.95
N PRO A 245 -11.65 3.47 10.06
CA PRO A 245 -12.68 2.62 10.68
C PRO A 245 -13.74 3.46 11.40
N ASP A 246 -14.86 3.71 10.73
CA ASP A 246 -16.02 4.47 11.26
C ASP A 246 -17.31 3.98 10.56
N THR A 247 -18.47 4.35 11.10
CA THR A 247 -19.77 4.00 10.50
C THR A 247 -19.97 4.71 9.15
N PRO A 248 -20.68 4.10 8.18
CA PRO A 248 -21.01 4.76 6.91
C PRO A 248 -21.65 6.14 7.10
N GLU A 249 -22.49 6.31 8.13
CA GLU A 249 -23.15 7.57 8.47
C GLU A 249 -22.15 8.65 8.90
N ASN A 250 -21.20 8.30 9.79
CA ASN A 250 -20.17 9.24 10.24
C ASN A 250 -19.19 9.59 9.11
N LYS A 251 -18.81 8.60 8.29
CA LYS A 251 -17.98 8.81 7.09
C LYS A 251 -18.65 9.81 6.16
N LEU A 252 -19.93 9.60 5.84
CA LEU A 252 -20.69 10.50 4.98
C LEU A 252 -20.87 11.89 5.62
N ALA A 253 -21.07 11.98 6.93
CA ALA A 253 -21.19 13.26 7.64
C ALA A 253 -19.90 14.09 7.54
N ARG A 254 -18.72 13.46 7.66
CA ARG A 254 -17.42 14.13 7.46
C ARG A 254 -17.27 14.66 6.04
N VAL A 255 -17.57 13.82 5.04
CA VAL A 255 -17.53 14.21 3.62
C VAL A 255 -18.49 15.38 3.35
N ARG A 256 -19.72 15.34 3.86
CA ARG A 256 -20.68 16.44 3.72
C ARG A 256 -20.19 17.75 4.33
N ALA A 257 -19.61 17.70 5.54
CA ALA A 257 -19.10 18.89 6.20
C ALA A 257 -17.98 19.56 5.37
N ALA A 258 -17.04 18.78 4.85
CA ALA A 258 -15.98 19.31 3.99
C ALA A 258 -16.49 19.81 2.64
N ALA A 259 -17.46 19.10 2.02
CA ALA A 259 -18.12 19.54 0.80
C ALA A 259 -18.76 20.94 0.98
N THR A 260 -19.49 21.14 2.10
CA THR A 260 -20.09 22.45 2.42
C THR A 260 -19.08 23.53 2.76
N ALA A 261 -17.84 23.16 3.11
CA ALA A 261 -16.78 24.08 3.49
C ALA A 261 -15.89 24.53 2.32
N GLY A 262 -16.03 23.97 1.11
CA GLY A 262 -15.06 24.23 0.04
C GLY A 262 -14.67 23.02 -0.81
N GLY A 263 -14.85 21.82 -0.26
CA GLY A 263 -14.21 20.62 -0.76
C GLY A 263 -14.80 20.09 -2.07
N ILE A 264 -14.11 20.30 -3.18
CA ILE A 264 -14.53 19.84 -4.51
C ILE A 264 -14.50 18.32 -4.62
N GLN A 265 -13.49 17.66 -4.05
CA GLN A 265 -13.43 16.20 -4.04
C GLN A 265 -14.43 15.62 -3.05
N SER A 266 -14.67 16.27 -1.90
CA SER A 266 -15.75 15.88 -1.00
C SER A 266 -17.14 15.98 -1.65
N LEU A 267 -17.40 17.01 -2.48
CA LEU A 267 -18.61 17.08 -3.29
C LEU A 267 -18.72 15.89 -4.26
N LYS A 268 -17.63 15.56 -4.96
CA LYS A 268 -17.56 14.41 -5.88
C LYS A 268 -17.76 13.08 -5.15
N THR A 269 -17.11 12.87 -4.01
CA THR A 269 -17.24 11.67 -3.18
C THR A 269 -18.64 11.54 -2.61
N TRP A 270 -19.26 12.63 -2.14
CA TRP A 270 -20.65 12.61 -1.70
C TRP A 270 -21.58 12.19 -2.84
N LEU A 271 -21.42 12.77 -4.03
CA LEU A 271 -22.17 12.37 -5.21
C LEU A 271 -21.99 10.88 -5.50
N ILE A 272 -20.75 10.39 -5.61
CA ILE A 272 -20.47 8.98 -5.91
C ILE A 272 -21.10 8.05 -4.87
N ALA A 273 -20.91 8.33 -3.58
CA ALA A 273 -21.42 7.51 -2.49
C ALA A 273 -22.96 7.39 -2.50
N CYS A 274 -23.65 8.43 -2.95
CA CYS A 274 -25.11 8.49 -2.99
C CYS A 274 -25.72 8.15 -4.35
N ALA A 275 -24.90 7.86 -5.36
CA ALA A 275 -25.37 7.50 -6.69
C ALA A 275 -25.53 5.98 -6.89
N ASP A 276 -25.09 5.18 -5.92
CA ASP A 276 -25.39 3.75 -5.81
C ASP A 276 -26.90 3.56 -5.59
N ASP A 277 -27.53 2.67 -6.37
CA ASP A 277 -28.96 2.39 -6.29
C ASP A 277 -29.36 1.75 -4.94
N ARG A 278 -28.38 1.26 -4.16
CA ARG A 278 -28.55 0.73 -2.78
C ARG A 278 -28.48 1.81 -1.71
N ALA A 279 -28.03 3.02 -2.03
CA ALA A 279 -27.89 4.10 -1.06
C ALA A 279 -29.27 4.56 -0.52
N PRO A 280 -29.35 5.03 0.73
CA PRO A 280 -30.59 5.61 1.25
C PRO A 280 -31.10 6.75 0.37
N LYS A 281 -32.43 6.88 0.20
CA LYS A 281 -33.00 7.92 -0.66
C LYS A 281 -32.60 9.34 -0.25
N GLN A 282 -32.41 9.58 1.05
CA GLN A 282 -31.99 10.87 1.61
C GLN A 282 -30.46 11.09 1.55
N CYS A 283 -29.69 10.17 0.96
CA CYS A 283 -28.24 10.25 0.90
C CYS A 283 -27.79 11.51 0.14
N ALA A 284 -28.47 11.88 -0.94
CA ALA A 284 -28.13 13.06 -1.74
C ALA A 284 -28.82 14.37 -1.28
N ASP A 285 -29.58 14.35 -0.18
CA ASP A 285 -30.31 15.54 0.29
C ASP A 285 -29.34 16.69 0.61
N GLY A 286 -29.52 17.84 -0.04
CA GLY A 286 -28.65 19.02 0.08
C GLY A 286 -27.42 19.03 -0.84
N LEU A 287 -27.18 17.98 -1.64
CA LEU A 287 -26.04 17.93 -2.56
C LEU A 287 -26.14 19.01 -3.65
N ALA A 288 -27.32 19.21 -4.23
CA ALA A 288 -27.55 20.28 -5.20
C ALA A 288 -27.31 21.67 -4.59
N ASP A 289 -27.77 21.89 -3.35
CA ASP A 289 -27.57 23.15 -2.62
C ASP A 289 -26.08 23.41 -2.33
N ALA A 290 -25.30 22.36 -2.06
CA ALA A 290 -23.85 22.48 -1.86
C ALA A 290 -23.09 22.79 -3.17
N LEU A 291 -23.60 22.32 -4.32
CA LEU A 291 -23.00 22.57 -5.64
C LEU A 291 -23.36 23.96 -6.20
N LEU A 292 -24.55 24.47 -5.89
CA LEU A 292 -25.11 25.67 -6.50
C LEU A 292 -24.21 26.91 -6.38
N PRO A 293 -23.59 27.24 -5.22
CA PRO A 293 -22.73 28.42 -5.10
C PRO A 293 -21.51 28.40 -6.04
N TYR A 294 -21.02 27.21 -6.40
CA TYR A 294 -19.90 27.05 -7.33
C TYR A 294 -20.38 27.09 -8.78
N ALA A 295 -21.55 26.52 -9.06
CA ALA A 295 -22.17 26.61 -10.38
C ALA A 295 -22.56 28.06 -10.73
N GLU A 296 -23.01 28.86 -9.76
CA GLU A 296 -23.27 30.30 -9.93
C GLU A 296 -22.01 31.12 -10.24
N LYS A 297 -20.84 30.67 -9.74
CA LYS A 297 -19.52 31.21 -10.11
C LYS A 297 -18.99 30.67 -11.45
N GLU A 298 -19.79 29.85 -12.12
CA GLU A 298 -19.52 29.23 -13.41
C GLU A 298 -18.28 28.31 -13.42
N PHE A 299 -18.01 27.62 -12.31
CA PHE A 299 -16.91 26.66 -12.23
C PHE A 299 -17.28 25.37 -12.98
N VAL A 300 -16.41 24.90 -13.89
CA VAL A 300 -16.79 23.87 -14.86
C VAL A 300 -17.11 22.54 -14.17
N THR A 301 -16.22 22.04 -13.30
CA THR A 301 -16.43 20.72 -12.64
C THR A 301 -17.69 20.71 -11.74
N PRO A 302 -17.93 21.74 -10.89
CA PRO A 302 -19.19 21.83 -10.14
C PRO A 302 -20.45 21.92 -11.00
N MET A 303 -20.42 22.65 -12.12
CA MET A 303 -21.55 22.68 -13.07
C MET A 303 -21.80 21.29 -13.68
N THR A 304 -20.73 20.56 -14.05
CA THR A 304 -20.81 19.18 -14.55
C THR A 304 -21.42 18.23 -13.52
N MET A 305 -20.99 18.29 -12.26
CA MET A 305 -21.56 17.49 -11.16
C MET A 305 -23.04 17.83 -10.93
N LEU A 306 -23.41 19.12 -10.94
CA LEU A 306 -24.80 19.55 -10.76
C LEU A 306 -25.68 19.11 -11.94
N ALA A 307 -25.14 19.12 -13.17
CA ALA A 307 -25.83 18.56 -14.33
C ALA A 307 -26.09 17.06 -14.15
N PHE A 308 -25.10 16.32 -13.65
CA PHE A 308 -25.26 14.89 -13.31
C PHE A 308 -26.34 14.67 -12.25
N VAL A 309 -26.36 15.49 -11.20
CA VAL A 309 -27.36 15.46 -10.13
C VAL A 309 -28.78 15.67 -10.68
N TYR A 310 -28.99 16.67 -11.55
CA TYR A 310 -30.30 16.90 -12.17
C TYR A 310 -30.72 15.79 -13.15
N ALA A 311 -29.78 15.29 -13.96
CA ALA A 311 -30.05 14.21 -14.92
C ALA A 311 -30.52 12.92 -14.22
N ASN A 312 -29.99 12.65 -13.02
CA ASN A 312 -30.26 11.43 -12.25
C ASN A 312 -31.28 11.63 -11.12
N GLY A 313 -31.70 12.86 -10.82
CA GLY A 313 -32.66 13.15 -9.74
C GLY A 313 -32.11 12.86 -8.34
N MET A 314 -30.85 13.21 -8.09
CA MET A 314 -30.16 12.91 -6.83
C MET A 314 -30.49 13.97 -5.77
N GLY A 315 -31.38 13.64 -4.81
CA GLY A 315 -31.81 14.58 -3.76
C GLY A 315 -32.70 15.73 -4.28
N VAL A 316 -33.01 15.73 -5.58
CA VAL A 316 -33.85 16.72 -6.27
C VAL A 316 -34.72 16.03 -7.31
N LYS A 317 -35.76 16.70 -7.79
CA LYS A 317 -36.58 16.17 -8.90
C LYS A 317 -35.71 16.06 -10.16
N ARG A 318 -35.76 14.90 -10.83
CA ARG A 318 -35.09 14.70 -12.12
C ARG A 318 -35.53 15.76 -13.14
N ASP A 319 -34.55 16.41 -13.76
CA ASP A 319 -34.74 17.44 -14.78
C ASP A 319 -33.64 17.34 -15.84
N GLU A 320 -33.90 16.57 -16.88
CA GLU A 320 -32.95 16.37 -17.97
C GLU A 320 -32.72 17.62 -18.82
N ALA A 321 -33.72 18.50 -18.94
CA ALA A 321 -33.60 19.69 -19.77
C ALA A 321 -32.61 20.67 -19.16
N SER A 322 -32.77 20.93 -17.86
CA SER A 322 -31.84 21.77 -17.09
C SER A 322 -30.45 21.14 -17.02
N ALA A 323 -30.35 19.81 -16.84
CA ALA A 323 -29.07 19.11 -16.86
C ALA A 323 -28.29 19.32 -18.17
N LYS A 324 -28.95 19.17 -19.33
CA LYS A 324 -28.32 19.37 -20.64
C LYS A 324 -27.89 20.81 -20.86
N GLN A 325 -28.72 21.78 -20.48
CA GLN A 325 -28.37 23.20 -20.58
C GLN A 325 -27.17 23.55 -19.71
N LEU A 326 -27.13 23.03 -18.49
CA LEU A 326 -26.05 23.27 -17.55
C LEU A 326 -24.73 22.63 -18.02
N LEU A 327 -24.78 21.39 -18.51
CA LEU A 327 -23.60 20.72 -19.06
C LEU A 327 -23.08 21.44 -20.31
N ALA A 328 -23.95 21.89 -21.22
CA ALA A 328 -23.54 22.68 -22.38
C ALA A 328 -22.93 24.03 -21.98
N ALA A 329 -23.44 24.67 -20.93
CA ALA A 329 -22.88 25.91 -20.40
C ALA A 329 -21.51 25.68 -19.74
N ALA A 330 -21.32 24.57 -19.04
CA ALA A 330 -20.02 24.16 -18.50
C ALA A 330 -19.02 23.90 -19.63
N ASP A 331 -19.46 23.18 -20.67
CA ASP A 331 -18.64 22.81 -21.81
C ASP A 331 -18.13 24.03 -22.60
N ALA A 332 -18.99 25.04 -22.80
CA ALA A 332 -18.64 26.30 -23.45
C ALA A 332 -17.54 27.09 -22.73
N ARG A 333 -17.28 26.77 -21.46
CA ARG A 333 -16.24 27.36 -20.60
C ARG A 333 -15.08 26.39 -20.37
N SER A 334 -15.05 25.24 -21.04
CA SER A 334 -14.06 24.21 -20.82
C SER A 334 -13.12 24.06 -22.02
N GLU A 335 -11.84 23.76 -21.78
CA GLU A 335 -10.92 23.46 -22.88
C GLU A 335 -11.27 22.12 -23.54
N ARG A 336 -11.35 22.10 -24.88
CA ARG A 336 -11.49 20.89 -25.70
C ARG A 336 -12.62 19.95 -25.21
N HIS A 337 -13.76 20.54 -24.88
CA HIS A 337 -14.93 19.85 -24.37
C HIS A 337 -14.68 18.98 -23.11
N PHE A 338 -13.83 19.47 -22.20
CA PHE A 338 -13.48 18.77 -20.96
C PHE A 338 -14.72 18.43 -20.11
N ALA A 339 -15.77 19.26 -20.10
CA ALA A 339 -16.97 19.00 -19.30
C ALA A 339 -17.66 17.67 -19.66
N TYR A 340 -17.72 17.30 -20.94
CA TYR A 340 -18.28 16.02 -21.37
C TYR A 340 -17.40 14.82 -21.00
N VAL A 341 -16.08 15.00 -21.01
CA VAL A 341 -15.14 13.95 -20.59
C VAL A 341 -15.26 13.72 -19.08
N ASP A 342 -15.25 14.79 -18.27
CA ASP A 342 -15.44 14.70 -16.82
C ASP A 342 -16.80 14.08 -16.44
N TYR A 343 -17.87 14.42 -17.17
CA TYR A 343 -19.17 13.75 -17.00
C TYR A 343 -19.09 12.25 -17.32
N ALA A 344 -18.41 11.88 -18.41
CA ALA A 344 -18.28 10.48 -18.82
C ALA A 344 -17.46 9.67 -17.81
N ASP A 345 -16.40 10.24 -17.26
CA ASP A 345 -15.60 9.59 -16.23
C ASP A 345 -16.41 9.40 -14.93
N LEU A 346 -17.20 10.41 -14.53
CA LEU A 346 -18.15 10.28 -13.43
C LEU A 346 -19.21 9.20 -13.70
N TRP A 347 -19.71 9.11 -14.93
CA TRP A 347 -20.66 8.08 -15.34
C TRP A 347 -20.09 6.68 -15.18
N PHE A 348 -18.86 6.42 -15.62
CA PHE A 348 -18.27 5.09 -15.49
C PHE A 348 -18.01 4.70 -14.03
N VAL A 349 -17.67 5.65 -13.17
CA VAL A 349 -17.51 5.40 -11.73
C VAL A 349 -18.85 5.03 -11.08
N VAL A 350 -19.91 5.75 -11.43
CA VAL A 350 -21.23 5.62 -10.77
C VAL A 350 -22.10 4.51 -11.38
N LYS A 351 -22.02 4.33 -12.69
CA LYS A 351 -22.84 3.42 -13.49
C LYS A 351 -21.94 2.40 -14.18
N ASP A 352 -21.15 1.70 -13.37
CA ASP A 352 -20.20 0.69 -13.83
C ASP A 352 -20.84 -0.32 -14.81
N GLY A 353 -20.10 -0.65 -15.85
CA GLY A 353 -20.53 -1.51 -16.95
C GLY A 353 -21.63 -0.94 -17.87
N LYS A 354 -22.16 0.26 -17.64
CA LYS A 354 -23.20 0.87 -18.49
C LYS A 354 -22.61 1.80 -19.55
N SER A 355 -23.09 1.66 -20.79
CA SER A 355 -22.72 2.57 -21.88
C SER A 355 -23.22 4.00 -21.65
N LEU A 356 -22.51 4.96 -22.22
CA LEU A 356 -22.83 6.38 -22.14
C LEU A 356 -24.17 6.69 -22.81
N PRO A 357 -24.96 7.63 -22.25
CA PRO A 357 -26.06 8.26 -22.97
C PRO A 357 -25.60 8.85 -24.31
N ALA A 358 -26.48 8.84 -25.31
CA ALA A 358 -26.11 9.18 -26.69
C ALA A 358 -25.61 10.63 -26.86
N ASP A 359 -26.20 11.57 -26.12
CA ASP A 359 -25.80 12.97 -26.08
C ASP A 359 -24.45 13.16 -25.39
N ILE A 360 -24.21 12.46 -24.28
CA ILE A 360 -22.91 12.47 -23.59
C ILE A 360 -21.81 11.90 -24.50
N ARG A 361 -22.07 10.75 -25.15
CA ARG A 361 -21.14 10.17 -26.13
C ARG A 361 -20.79 11.16 -27.24
N ALA A 362 -21.78 11.82 -27.82
CA ALA A 362 -21.55 12.81 -28.88
C ALA A 362 -20.65 13.95 -28.40
N GLY A 363 -20.81 14.40 -27.15
CA GLY A 363 -19.92 15.37 -26.52
C GLY A 363 -18.48 14.87 -26.36
N VAL A 364 -18.30 13.61 -25.94
CA VAL A 364 -16.96 12.99 -25.84
C VAL A 364 -16.33 12.78 -27.23
N GLU A 365 -17.11 12.45 -28.25
CA GLU A 365 -16.64 12.39 -29.64
C GLU A 365 -16.16 13.76 -30.14
N ALA A 366 -16.89 14.84 -29.79
CA ALA A 366 -16.47 16.21 -30.07
C ALA A 366 -15.18 16.57 -29.29
N ALA A 367 -15.05 16.15 -28.03
CA ALA A 367 -13.83 16.30 -27.24
C ALA A 367 -12.63 15.63 -27.91
N LYS A 368 -12.80 14.40 -28.40
CA LYS A 368 -11.77 13.69 -29.16
C LYS A 368 -11.38 14.45 -30.44
N ALA A 369 -12.37 14.95 -31.19
CA ALA A 369 -12.13 15.75 -32.39
C ALA A 369 -11.38 17.06 -32.10
N ALA A 370 -11.63 17.67 -30.94
CA ALA A 370 -10.91 18.82 -30.42
C ALA A 370 -9.53 18.48 -29.84
N GLY A 371 -9.11 17.21 -29.88
CA GLY A 371 -7.80 16.75 -29.41
C GLY A 371 -7.69 16.63 -27.90
N ASN A 372 -8.79 16.41 -27.17
CA ASN A 372 -8.75 16.11 -25.74
C ASN A 372 -8.05 14.76 -25.50
N PRO A 373 -7.00 14.68 -24.66
CA PRO A 373 -6.23 13.46 -24.47
C PRO A 373 -7.02 12.35 -23.76
N ASN A 374 -7.95 12.69 -22.87
CA ASN A 374 -8.66 11.70 -22.04
C ASN A 374 -9.91 11.12 -22.75
N ALA A 375 -10.46 11.84 -23.75
CA ALA A 375 -11.69 11.44 -24.45
C ALA A 375 -11.60 10.07 -25.15
N ALA A 376 -10.40 9.70 -25.61
CA ALA A 376 -10.15 8.39 -26.22
C ALA A 376 -10.46 7.25 -25.25
N MET A 377 -10.01 7.35 -23.99
CA MET A 377 -10.29 6.33 -22.99
C MET A 377 -11.77 6.27 -22.63
N SER A 378 -12.46 7.39 -22.48
CA SER A 378 -13.91 7.37 -22.20
C SER A 378 -14.70 6.70 -23.33
N LEU A 379 -14.34 6.92 -24.61
CA LEU A 379 -14.94 6.22 -25.76
C LEU A 379 -14.55 4.75 -25.83
N PHE A 380 -13.34 4.41 -25.41
CA PHE A 380 -12.88 3.03 -25.33
C PHE A 380 -13.68 2.25 -24.28
N ARG A 381 -13.85 2.79 -23.06
CA ARG A 381 -14.71 2.20 -22.01
C ARG A 381 -16.16 2.05 -22.50
N ASP A 382 -16.71 3.10 -23.12
CA ASP A 382 -18.06 3.07 -23.69
C ASP A 382 -18.25 1.98 -24.76
N HIS A 383 -17.22 1.73 -25.59
CA HIS A 383 -17.25 0.68 -26.60
C HIS A 383 -17.50 -0.70 -25.98
N PHE A 384 -16.76 -1.06 -24.94
CA PHE A 384 -16.94 -2.34 -24.24
C PHE A 384 -18.20 -2.39 -23.40
N ALA A 385 -18.65 -1.27 -22.84
CA ALA A 385 -19.92 -1.21 -22.12
C ALA A 385 -21.12 -1.43 -23.06
N ARG A 386 -21.01 -1.10 -24.35
CA ARG A 386 -22.07 -1.37 -25.35
C ARG A 386 -22.07 -2.82 -25.86
N ASP A 387 -20.89 -3.41 -26.07
CA ASP A 387 -20.75 -4.80 -26.50
C ASP A 387 -19.68 -5.50 -25.63
N PRO A 388 -20.04 -6.00 -24.43
CA PRO A 388 -19.07 -6.70 -23.57
C PRO A 388 -18.47 -7.94 -24.24
N MET A 389 -19.23 -8.59 -25.13
CA MET A 389 -18.78 -9.75 -25.90
C MET A 389 -17.70 -9.40 -26.93
N GLN A 390 -17.47 -8.12 -27.20
CA GLN A 390 -16.36 -7.66 -28.03
C GLN A 390 -14.99 -8.04 -27.47
N LEU A 391 -14.85 -8.24 -26.15
CA LEU A 391 -13.61 -8.74 -25.55
C LEU A 391 -13.19 -10.11 -26.13
N LEU A 392 -14.16 -10.90 -26.61
CA LEU A 392 -13.93 -12.22 -27.21
C LEU A 392 -13.70 -12.16 -28.73
N LYS A 393 -13.63 -10.97 -29.32
CA LYS A 393 -13.40 -10.74 -30.76
C LYS A 393 -12.13 -9.90 -30.95
N PRO A 394 -11.48 -9.93 -32.14
CA PRO A 394 -10.40 -9.00 -32.46
C PRO A 394 -10.85 -7.54 -32.28
N ALA A 395 -10.03 -6.74 -31.59
CA ALA A 395 -10.30 -5.32 -31.43
C ALA A 395 -10.31 -4.66 -32.83
N PRO A 396 -11.34 -3.87 -33.17
CA PRO A 396 -11.37 -3.17 -34.44
C PRO A 396 -10.15 -2.26 -34.57
N GLN A 397 -9.54 -2.19 -35.76
CA GLN A 397 -8.37 -1.33 -35.99
C GLN A 397 -8.57 0.13 -35.53
N PRO A 398 -9.75 0.77 -35.74
CA PRO A 398 -9.98 2.11 -35.22
C PRO A 398 -9.87 2.24 -33.69
N LEU A 399 -10.17 1.17 -32.95
CA LEU A 399 -10.02 1.12 -31.49
C LEU A 399 -8.54 0.96 -31.10
N VAL A 400 -7.80 0.14 -31.84
CA VAL A 400 -6.35 -0.03 -31.65
C VAL A 400 -5.59 1.28 -31.97
N ASP A 401 -5.94 1.93 -33.08
CA ASP A 401 -5.36 3.22 -33.47
C ASP A 401 -5.64 4.30 -32.43
N MET A 402 -6.83 4.28 -31.83
CA MET A 402 -7.21 5.20 -30.75
C MET A 402 -6.27 5.11 -29.54
N LEU A 403 -5.83 3.91 -29.19
CA LEU A 403 -4.94 3.68 -28.04
C LEU A 403 -3.44 3.73 -28.39
N SER A 404 -3.09 3.81 -29.68
CA SER A 404 -1.69 3.82 -30.14
C SER A 404 -0.91 5.06 -29.70
N ARG A 405 -1.62 6.11 -29.25
CA ARG A 405 -1.03 7.34 -28.70
C ARG A 405 -0.90 7.24 -27.17
N PRO A 406 0.32 7.32 -26.60
CA PRO A 406 0.53 7.17 -25.16
C PRO A 406 -0.25 8.15 -24.27
N ASP A 407 -0.45 9.39 -24.73
CA ASP A 407 -1.22 10.43 -24.04
C ASP A 407 -2.72 10.15 -23.99
N GLN A 408 -3.20 9.14 -24.73
CA GLN A 408 -4.62 8.82 -24.90
C GLN A 408 -5.03 7.47 -24.32
N ASN A 409 -4.09 6.78 -23.68
CA ASN A 409 -4.20 5.36 -23.38
C ASN A 409 -4.33 5.04 -21.88
N GLY A 410 -4.77 6.00 -21.05
CA GLY A 410 -5.07 5.71 -19.65
C GLY A 410 -3.86 5.20 -18.86
N MET A 411 -2.65 5.74 -19.10
CA MET A 411 -1.40 5.21 -18.51
C MET A 411 -1.09 3.74 -18.88
N GLY A 412 -1.63 3.23 -20.00
CA GLY A 412 -1.46 1.84 -20.42
C GLY A 412 -2.71 0.97 -20.20
N GLU A 413 -3.76 1.48 -19.55
CA GLU A 413 -5.01 0.76 -19.30
C GLU A 413 -5.62 0.19 -20.58
N GLY A 414 -5.67 1.00 -21.65
CA GLY A 414 -6.21 0.54 -22.93
C GLY A 414 -5.40 -0.61 -23.52
N PHE A 415 -4.07 -0.56 -23.44
CA PHE A 415 -3.20 -1.67 -23.84
C PHE A 415 -3.40 -2.91 -22.97
N ARG A 416 -3.62 -2.75 -21.66
CA ARG A 416 -3.96 -3.87 -20.77
C ARG A 416 -5.28 -4.52 -21.19
N ILE A 417 -6.30 -3.74 -21.54
CA ILE A 417 -7.59 -4.28 -22.00
C ILE A 417 -7.44 -5.01 -23.34
N LEU A 418 -6.62 -4.49 -24.27
CA LEU A 418 -6.26 -5.22 -25.49
C LEU A 418 -5.53 -6.53 -25.18
N ALA A 419 -4.60 -6.53 -24.21
CA ALA A 419 -3.91 -7.74 -23.77
C ALA A 419 -4.88 -8.79 -23.21
N ILE A 420 -5.85 -8.37 -22.40
CA ILE A 420 -6.93 -9.23 -21.88
C ILE A 420 -7.75 -9.81 -23.03
N SER A 421 -8.16 -8.99 -24.00
CA SER A 421 -8.94 -9.46 -25.17
C SER A 421 -8.18 -10.51 -25.99
N GLU A 422 -6.90 -10.28 -26.29
CA GLU A 422 -6.08 -11.29 -27.00
C GLU A 422 -5.96 -12.58 -26.17
N GLY A 423 -5.76 -12.46 -24.86
CA GLY A 423 -5.67 -13.60 -23.94
C GLY A 423 -6.94 -14.46 -23.93
N LEU A 424 -8.12 -13.82 -23.82
CA LEU A 424 -9.42 -14.50 -23.87
C LEU A 424 -9.68 -15.20 -25.21
N ARG A 425 -9.04 -14.75 -26.30
CA ARG A 425 -9.08 -15.40 -27.62
C ARG A 425 -8.02 -16.49 -27.82
N GLY A 426 -7.26 -16.82 -26.79
CA GLY A 426 -6.15 -17.78 -26.85
C GLY A 426 -4.91 -17.26 -27.58
N GLN A 427 -4.82 -15.98 -27.92
CA GLN A 427 -3.70 -15.36 -28.61
C GLN A 427 -2.62 -14.90 -27.62
N LYS A 428 -1.96 -15.86 -26.97
CA LYS A 428 -1.02 -15.59 -25.87
C LYS A 428 0.13 -14.67 -26.25
N ASP A 429 0.71 -14.82 -27.45
CA ASP A 429 1.84 -13.98 -27.88
C ASP A 429 1.41 -12.53 -28.14
N ALA A 430 0.26 -12.32 -28.77
CA ALA A 430 -0.30 -10.99 -28.99
C ALA A 430 -0.67 -10.32 -27.64
N SER A 431 -1.21 -11.10 -26.70
CA SER A 431 -1.47 -10.64 -25.33
C SER A 431 -0.20 -10.14 -24.65
N LYS A 432 0.90 -10.90 -24.72
CA LYS A 432 2.20 -10.51 -24.16
C LYS A 432 2.75 -9.21 -24.78
N VAL A 433 2.57 -9.01 -26.08
CA VAL A 433 2.98 -7.77 -26.76
C VAL A 433 2.22 -6.55 -26.22
N TRP A 434 0.89 -6.65 -26.11
CA TRP A 434 0.09 -5.55 -25.58
C TRP A 434 0.36 -5.29 -24.10
N ARG A 435 0.51 -6.34 -23.31
CA ARG A 435 0.91 -6.23 -21.90
C ARG A 435 2.24 -5.51 -21.73
N ARG A 436 3.24 -5.81 -22.58
CA ARG A 436 4.53 -5.10 -22.54
C ARG A 436 4.38 -3.61 -22.81
N LYS A 437 3.58 -3.25 -23.82
CA LYS A 437 3.28 -1.83 -24.10
C LYS A 437 2.54 -1.16 -22.94
N ALA A 438 1.62 -1.87 -22.28
CA ALA A 438 0.93 -1.37 -21.09
C ALA A 438 1.91 -1.12 -19.94
N ALA A 439 2.82 -2.07 -19.67
CA ALA A 439 3.87 -1.94 -18.66
C ALA A 439 4.81 -0.76 -18.96
N GLU A 440 5.25 -0.59 -20.22
CA GLU A 440 6.07 0.54 -20.66
C GLU A 440 5.34 1.89 -20.52
N ALA A 441 4.01 1.89 -20.67
CA ALA A 441 3.16 3.07 -20.45
C ALA A 441 2.90 3.37 -18.95
N GLY A 442 3.24 2.43 -18.05
CA GLY A 442 3.13 2.59 -16.61
C GLY A 442 1.87 2.00 -15.97
N ASP A 443 1.19 1.05 -16.63
CA ASP A 443 0.06 0.33 -16.05
C ASP A 443 0.58 -0.61 -14.93
N PRO A 444 0.20 -0.42 -13.66
CA PRO A 444 0.83 -1.11 -12.53
C PRO A 444 0.63 -2.63 -12.55
N GLN A 445 -0.56 -3.08 -12.98
CA GLN A 445 -0.87 -4.51 -13.16
C GLN A 445 0.05 -5.14 -14.22
N SER A 446 0.24 -4.47 -15.35
CA SER A 446 1.10 -4.96 -16.42
C SER A 446 2.58 -4.88 -16.06
N GLN A 447 3.01 -3.85 -15.32
CA GLN A 447 4.36 -3.74 -14.77
C GLN A 447 4.67 -4.90 -13.82
N TRP A 448 3.72 -5.31 -12.97
CA TRP A 448 3.87 -6.53 -12.16
C TRP A 448 4.05 -7.77 -13.03
N GLU A 449 3.12 -8.02 -13.96
CA GLU A 449 3.13 -9.24 -14.78
C GLU A 449 4.40 -9.34 -15.64
N VAL A 450 4.78 -8.26 -16.34
CA VAL A 450 6.00 -8.22 -17.16
C VAL A 450 7.25 -8.27 -16.29
N GLY A 451 7.24 -7.58 -15.14
CA GLY A 451 8.34 -7.58 -14.21
C GLY A 451 8.62 -8.99 -13.66
N TYR A 452 7.56 -9.73 -13.33
CA TYR A 452 7.64 -11.11 -12.89
C TYR A 452 8.11 -12.06 -14.00
N ASP A 453 7.62 -11.90 -15.24
CA ASP A 453 8.07 -12.66 -16.41
C ASP A 453 9.58 -12.46 -16.65
N LEU A 454 10.07 -11.21 -16.59
CA LEU A 454 11.51 -10.88 -16.71
C LEU A 454 12.33 -11.45 -15.55
N TRP A 455 11.79 -11.45 -14.34
CA TRP A 455 12.47 -11.99 -13.15
C TRP A 455 12.65 -13.51 -13.22
N THR A 456 11.59 -14.22 -13.61
CA THR A 456 11.56 -15.69 -13.67
C THR A 456 12.17 -16.23 -14.95
N GLY A 457 12.04 -15.49 -16.06
CA GLY A 457 12.35 -15.95 -17.41
C GLY A 457 11.18 -16.67 -18.09
N ASP A 458 9.93 -16.46 -17.65
CA ASP A 458 8.76 -17.12 -18.23
C ASP A 458 8.42 -16.55 -19.62
N GLY A 459 8.90 -17.23 -20.66
CA GLY A 459 8.64 -16.86 -22.05
C GLY A 459 9.33 -15.57 -22.52
N VAL A 460 10.28 -15.04 -21.74
CA VAL A 460 11.19 -13.93 -22.11
C VAL A 460 12.60 -14.19 -21.58
N PRO A 461 13.66 -13.62 -22.20
CA PRO A 461 14.99 -13.66 -21.61
C PRO A 461 14.98 -13.06 -20.21
N LYS A 462 15.61 -13.77 -19.27
CA LYS A 462 15.69 -13.38 -17.87
C LYS A 462 16.46 -12.06 -17.71
N ASP A 463 15.80 -11.06 -17.14
CA ASP A 463 16.38 -9.76 -16.75
C ASP A 463 15.88 -9.42 -15.35
N LYS A 464 16.64 -9.88 -14.35
CA LYS A 464 16.29 -9.66 -12.94
C LYS A 464 16.26 -8.18 -12.56
N VAL A 465 17.14 -7.36 -13.12
CA VAL A 465 17.25 -5.94 -12.77
C VAL A 465 16.09 -5.16 -13.38
N GLY A 466 15.81 -5.39 -14.67
CA GLY A 466 14.65 -4.80 -15.34
C GLY A 466 13.33 -5.26 -14.72
N GLY A 467 13.21 -6.56 -14.41
CA GLY A 467 12.03 -7.11 -13.77
C GLY A 467 11.77 -6.52 -12.38
N GLN A 468 12.80 -6.44 -11.54
CA GLN A 468 12.69 -5.82 -10.22
C GLN A 468 12.32 -4.34 -10.30
N ARG A 469 12.90 -3.58 -11.25
CA ARG A 469 12.54 -2.17 -11.46
C ARG A 469 11.05 -2.01 -11.74
N MET A 470 10.48 -2.82 -12.64
CA MET A 470 9.06 -2.76 -12.97
C MET A 470 8.17 -3.13 -11.77
N ILE A 471 8.55 -4.15 -10.98
CA ILE A 471 7.80 -4.53 -9.78
C ILE A 471 7.80 -3.40 -8.74
N VAL A 472 8.95 -2.74 -8.54
CA VAL A 472 9.05 -1.59 -7.63
C VAL A 472 8.20 -0.42 -8.13
N GLU A 473 8.25 -0.10 -9.42
CA GLU A 473 7.40 0.95 -10.01
C GLU A 473 5.90 0.64 -9.82
N ALA A 474 5.49 -0.61 -10.03
CA ALA A 474 4.12 -1.06 -9.78
C ALA A 474 3.74 -0.95 -8.30
N ALA A 475 4.64 -1.31 -7.37
CA ALA A 475 4.40 -1.22 -5.94
C ALA A 475 4.26 0.23 -5.47
N PHE A 476 5.05 1.15 -6.05
CA PHE A 476 4.87 2.58 -5.80
C PHE A 476 3.55 3.07 -6.33
N ALA A 477 3.18 2.68 -7.55
CA ALA A 477 1.84 2.85 -8.11
C ALA A 477 0.81 1.86 -7.51
N GLY A 478 1.02 1.46 -6.23
CA GLY A 478 0.19 0.75 -5.26
C GLY A 478 -0.53 -0.49 -5.74
N HIS A 479 0.08 -1.16 -6.72
CA HIS A 479 -0.21 -2.56 -6.97
C HIS A 479 0.16 -3.40 -5.74
N ALA A 480 -0.85 -3.73 -4.93
CA ALA A 480 -0.71 -4.39 -3.63
C ALA A 480 0.14 -5.67 -3.69
N ARG A 481 -0.05 -6.50 -4.72
CA ARG A 481 0.74 -7.72 -4.90
C ARG A 481 2.22 -7.45 -5.16
N SER A 482 2.55 -6.35 -5.85
CA SER A 482 3.94 -5.93 -6.03
C SER A 482 4.56 -5.48 -4.71
N ALA A 483 3.82 -4.69 -3.93
CA ALA A 483 4.25 -4.26 -2.61
C ALA A 483 4.45 -5.46 -1.67
N ARG A 484 3.51 -6.42 -1.62
CA ARG A 484 3.71 -7.69 -0.88
C ARG A 484 4.93 -8.47 -1.35
N TYR A 485 5.15 -8.56 -2.65
CA TYR A 485 6.33 -9.24 -3.19
C TYR A 485 7.62 -8.57 -2.69
N MET A 486 7.67 -7.24 -2.69
CA MET A 486 8.80 -6.50 -2.14
C MET A 486 8.95 -6.69 -0.62
N ALA A 487 7.83 -6.83 0.10
CA ALA A 487 7.84 -7.18 1.51
C ALA A 487 8.40 -8.59 1.77
N TYR A 488 7.97 -9.61 1.02
CA TYR A 488 8.52 -10.96 1.14
C TYR A 488 10.02 -11.00 0.86
N ARG A 489 10.49 -10.23 -0.13
CA ARG A 489 11.92 -10.08 -0.38
C ARG A 489 12.68 -9.44 0.78
N ALA A 490 12.08 -8.43 1.42
CA ALA A 490 12.64 -7.85 2.63
C ALA A 490 12.67 -8.88 3.77
N LEU A 491 11.64 -9.72 3.90
CA LEU A 491 11.60 -10.81 4.89
C LEU A 491 12.63 -11.91 4.65
N ASP A 492 12.96 -12.24 3.40
CA ASP A 492 14.07 -13.16 3.07
C ASP A 492 15.40 -12.64 3.64
N GLU A 493 15.55 -11.32 3.68
CA GLU A 493 16.70 -10.61 4.27
C GLU A 493 16.50 -10.31 5.78
N ASN A 494 15.38 -10.75 6.37
CA ASN A 494 14.92 -10.47 7.74
C ASN A 494 14.78 -8.97 8.06
N ASP A 495 14.52 -8.14 7.04
CA ASP A 495 14.28 -6.71 7.18
C ASP A 495 12.79 -6.43 7.35
N TYR A 496 12.31 -6.56 8.59
CA TYR A 496 10.90 -6.31 8.93
C TYR A 496 10.51 -4.83 8.80
N ALA A 497 11.45 -3.89 8.95
CA ALA A 497 11.18 -2.47 8.78
C ALA A 497 10.90 -2.15 7.30
N ALA A 498 11.73 -2.66 6.39
CA ALA A 498 11.47 -2.54 4.96
C ALA A 498 10.19 -3.28 4.55
N ALA A 499 9.93 -4.47 5.11
CA ALA A 499 8.69 -5.19 4.87
C ALA A 499 7.46 -4.40 5.34
N GLU A 500 7.51 -3.81 6.53
CA GLU A 500 6.46 -2.93 7.05
C GLU A 500 6.17 -1.76 6.10
N GLY A 501 7.21 -1.06 5.62
CA GLY A 501 7.05 0.06 4.69
C GLY A 501 6.31 -0.29 3.40
N TRP A 502 6.59 -1.46 2.83
CA TRP A 502 5.86 -1.97 1.66
C TRP A 502 4.44 -2.40 1.98
N LEU A 503 4.25 -3.16 3.07
CA LEU A 503 2.94 -3.71 3.44
C LEU A 503 1.95 -2.63 3.86
N LEU A 504 2.41 -1.56 4.52
CA LEU A 504 1.54 -0.45 4.89
C LEU A 504 0.95 0.25 3.65
N GLY A 505 1.70 0.32 2.56
CA GLY A 505 1.19 0.81 1.27
C GLY A 505 0.10 -0.10 0.71
N ALA A 506 0.35 -1.40 0.66
CA ALA A 506 -0.63 -2.38 0.19
C ALA A 506 -1.91 -2.44 1.06
N ALA A 507 -1.75 -2.42 2.38
CA ALA A 507 -2.86 -2.41 3.33
C ALA A 507 -3.71 -1.14 3.22
N GLY A 508 -3.09 0.01 2.90
CA GLY A 508 -3.80 1.27 2.61
C GLY A 508 -4.79 1.16 1.45
N GLU A 509 -4.55 0.25 0.51
CA GLU A 509 -5.40 -0.03 -0.65
C GLU A 509 -6.35 -1.23 -0.43
N GLY A 510 -6.50 -1.65 0.83
CA GLY A 510 -7.44 -2.70 1.22
C GLY A 510 -6.90 -4.13 1.04
N ASP A 511 -5.58 -4.30 0.88
CA ASP A 511 -4.98 -5.63 0.81
C ASP A 511 -4.99 -6.33 2.19
N VAL A 512 -5.98 -7.21 2.35
CA VAL A 512 -6.25 -7.96 3.59
C VAL A 512 -5.05 -8.81 4.01
N ASP A 513 -4.38 -9.49 3.07
CA ASP A 513 -3.21 -10.33 3.36
C ASP A 513 -2.06 -9.49 3.94
N SER A 514 -1.84 -8.28 3.40
CA SER A 514 -0.82 -7.36 3.92
C SER A 514 -1.16 -6.86 5.32
N LEU A 515 -2.43 -6.54 5.56
CA LEU A 515 -2.91 -6.11 6.87
C LEU A 515 -2.74 -7.23 7.92
N GLU A 516 -3.02 -8.47 7.55
CA GLU A 516 -2.83 -9.64 8.40
C GLU A 516 -1.35 -9.87 8.74
N LEU A 517 -0.47 -9.80 7.73
CA LEU A 517 0.97 -9.95 7.92
C LEU A 517 1.54 -8.85 8.83
N LEU A 518 1.12 -7.60 8.65
CA LEU A 518 1.49 -6.50 9.54
C LEU A 518 0.93 -6.67 10.95
N ALA A 519 -0.32 -7.11 11.10
CA ALA A 519 -0.90 -7.39 12.41
C ALA A 519 -0.06 -8.45 13.15
N GLY A 520 0.41 -9.48 12.44
CA GLY A 520 1.36 -10.45 12.99
C GLY A 520 2.70 -9.82 13.38
N PHE A 521 3.26 -8.92 12.55
CA PHE A 521 4.49 -8.22 12.91
C PHE A 521 4.35 -7.41 14.20
N TYR A 522 3.22 -6.74 14.35
CA TYR A 522 2.94 -5.86 15.46
C TYR A 522 2.55 -6.65 16.72
N GLU A 523 1.83 -7.76 16.57
CA GLU A 523 1.54 -8.68 17.66
C GLU A 523 2.84 -9.22 18.25
N PHE A 524 3.79 -9.66 17.42
CA PHE A 524 5.04 -10.28 17.88
C PHE A 524 6.20 -9.29 18.04
N GLU A 525 5.94 -7.98 17.95
CA GLU A 525 6.92 -6.90 18.12
C GLU A 525 8.20 -7.18 17.31
N ARG A 526 8.04 -7.47 16.01
CA ARG A 526 9.17 -7.82 15.13
C ARG A 526 10.21 -6.68 15.10
N PRO A 527 11.52 -6.98 15.01
CA PRO A 527 12.54 -5.94 15.12
C PRO A 527 12.41 -4.85 14.07
N GLY A 528 12.44 -3.58 14.49
CA GLY A 528 12.44 -2.42 13.59
C GLY A 528 11.09 -1.99 13.05
N VAL A 529 9.99 -2.70 13.39
CA VAL A 529 8.64 -2.25 13.02
C VAL A 529 8.15 -1.15 13.96
N HIS A 530 7.28 -0.28 13.45
CA HIS A 530 6.79 0.90 14.16
C HIS A 530 5.42 0.68 14.84
N GLY A 531 4.71 -0.37 14.46
CA GLY A 531 3.42 -0.72 15.06
C GLY A 531 3.50 -1.33 16.45
N THR A 532 2.33 -1.48 17.07
CA THR A 532 2.17 -1.96 18.44
C THR A 532 1.22 -3.15 18.53
N PRO A 533 1.34 -4.01 19.55
CA PRO A 533 0.36 -5.08 19.76
C PRO A 533 -1.07 -4.57 19.95
N ALA A 534 -1.27 -3.34 20.45
CA ALA A 534 -2.60 -2.75 20.55
C ALA A 534 -3.21 -2.52 19.15
N GLN A 535 -2.43 -1.99 18.21
CA GLN A 535 -2.86 -1.82 16.82
C GLN A 535 -3.12 -3.17 16.14
N ALA A 536 -2.30 -4.20 16.41
CA ALA A 536 -2.57 -5.55 15.91
C ALA A 536 -3.94 -6.06 16.37
N ALA A 537 -4.30 -5.88 17.64
CA ALA A 537 -5.61 -6.29 18.16
C ALA A 537 -6.77 -5.52 17.51
N GLU A 538 -6.58 -4.23 17.23
CA GLU A 538 -7.57 -3.43 16.47
C GLU A 538 -7.74 -3.97 15.05
N TRP A 539 -6.64 -4.23 14.34
CA TRP A 539 -6.67 -4.74 12.97
C TRP A 539 -7.20 -6.16 12.86
N TYR A 540 -6.86 -7.06 13.79
CA TYR A 540 -7.51 -8.37 13.88
C TYR A 540 -9.01 -8.23 14.15
N GLY A 541 -9.43 -7.22 14.91
CA GLY A 541 -10.84 -6.88 15.08
C GLY A 541 -11.53 -6.49 13.76
N LEU A 542 -10.85 -5.73 12.89
CA LEU A 542 -11.35 -5.35 11.56
C LEU A 542 -11.39 -6.56 10.62
N LEU A 543 -10.29 -7.30 10.52
CA LEU A 543 -10.18 -8.52 9.70
C LEU A 543 -11.27 -9.54 10.07
N MET A 544 -11.54 -9.71 11.37
CA MET A 544 -12.62 -10.58 11.86
C MET A 544 -14.01 -10.09 11.42
N GLN A 545 -14.26 -8.78 11.37
CA GLN A 545 -15.54 -8.24 10.88
C GLN A 545 -15.74 -8.51 9.39
N ASP A 546 -14.65 -8.52 8.62
CA ASP A 546 -14.62 -8.89 7.20
C ASP A 546 -14.63 -10.42 6.97
N GLY A 547 -14.71 -11.22 8.04
CA GLY A 547 -14.87 -12.67 7.97
C GLY A 547 -13.57 -13.47 7.98
N ASN A 548 -12.42 -12.85 8.23
CA ASN A 548 -11.16 -13.56 8.44
C ASN A 548 -11.22 -14.36 9.76
N LYS A 549 -11.09 -15.68 9.65
CA LYS A 549 -11.25 -16.63 10.76
C LYS A 549 -9.99 -16.71 11.62
N ASP A 550 -8.82 -16.53 11.02
CA ASP A 550 -7.52 -16.59 11.69
C ASP A 550 -7.34 -15.34 12.56
N ALA A 551 -7.78 -14.18 12.07
CA ALA A 551 -7.83 -12.95 12.85
C ALA A 551 -8.63 -13.09 14.16
N ARG A 552 -9.70 -13.89 14.15
CA ARG A 552 -10.47 -14.19 15.37
C ARG A 552 -9.64 -14.98 16.37
N VAL A 553 -8.92 -15.99 15.91
CA VAL A 553 -8.04 -16.82 16.75
C VAL A 553 -6.89 -15.97 17.31
N SER A 554 -6.25 -15.15 16.47
CA SER A 554 -5.20 -14.22 16.91
C SER A 554 -5.71 -13.25 17.96
N LEU A 555 -6.86 -12.62 17.76
CA LEU A 555 -7.46 -11.73 18.77
C LEU A 555 -7.80 -12.46 20.09
N ALA A 556 -8.26 -13.71 20.02
CA ALA A 556 -8.47 -14.53 21.22
C ALA A 556 -7.15 -14.82 21.94
N ASN A 557 -6.10 -15.20 21.21
CA ASN A 557 -4.77 -15.46 21.75
C ASN A 557 -4.17 -14.22 22.40
N MET A 558 -4.30 -13.05 21.77
CA MET A 558 -3.87 -11.78 22.34
C MET A 558 -4.59 -11.46 23.66
N ARG A 559 -5.89 -11.76 23.76
CA ARG A 559 -6.66 -11.64 25.01
C ARG A 559 -6.27 -12.66 26.09
N LEU A 560 -5.90 -13.88 25.70
CA LEU A 560 -5.40 -14.90 26.65
C LEU A 560 -4.03 -14.51 27.22
N ALA A 561 -3.16 -13.98 26.36
CA ALA A 561 -1.83 -13.53 26.73
C ALA A 561 -1.83 -12.15 27.43
N GLY A 562 -2.85 -11.33 27.22
CA GLY A 562 -2.85 -9.92 27.63
C GLY A 562 -1.89 -9.06 26.80
N ARG A 563 -1.70 -9.41 25.52
CA ARG A 563 -0.78 -8.73 24.62
C ARG A 563 -1.53 -7.67 23.82
N GLY A 564 -1.15 -6.41 23.95
CA GLY A 564 -1.84 -5.28 23.28
C GLY A 564 -3.22 -4.94 23.82
N VAL A 565 -3.88 -5.88 24.49
CA VAL A 565 -5.17 -5.74 25.15
C VAL A 565 -5.11 -6.32 26.57
N PRO A 566 -5.96 -5.86 27.52
CA PRO A 566 -6.04 -6.47 28.84
C PRO A 566 -6.32 -7.98 28.77
N LYS A 567 -5.65 -8.75 29.63
CA LYS A 567 -5.89 -10.20 29.72
C LYS A 567 -7.34 -10.47 30.13
N ASP A 568 -8.05 -11.24 29.30
CA ASP A 568 -9.44 -11.62 29.54
C ASP A 568 -9.73 -13.00 28.94
N VAL A 569 -9.57 -14.03 29.78
CA VAL A 569 -9.74 -15.43 29.40
C VAL A 569 -11.20 -15.73 29.03
N ALA A 570 -12.16 -15.12 29.72
CA ALA A 570 -13.58 -15.34 29.46
C ALA A 570 -14.01 -14.75 28.12
N ALA A 571 -13.56 -13.53 27.81
CA ALA A 571 -13.81 -12.91 26.51
C ALA A 571 -13.14 -13.68 25.36
N ALA A 572 -11.90 -14.14 25.55
CA ALA A 572 -11.21 -14.96 24.56
C ALA A 572 -11.94 -16.28 24.29
N ARG A 573 -12.34 -17.00 25.34
CA ARG A 573 -13.13 -18.23 25.23
C ARG A 573 -14.43 -17.98 24.46
N LYS A 574 -15.17 -16.93 24.82
CA LYS A 574 -16.43 -16.58 24.15
C LYS A 574 -16.23 -16.27 22.67
N LEU A 575 -15.11 -15.60 22.32
CA LEU A 575 -14.77 -15.29 20.94
C LEU A 575 -14.54 -16.56 20.11
N LEU A 576 -13.83 -17.54 20.69
CA LEU A 576 -13.59 -18.85 20.10
C LEU A 576 -14.87 -19.70 20.03
N GLU A 577 -15.73 -19.68 21.06
CA GLU A 577 -17.03 -20.35 21.06
C GLU A 577 -17.93 -19.82 19.92
N ASP A 578 -18.00 -18.50 19.72
CA ASP A 578 -18.76 -17.92 18.61
C ASP A 578 -18.22 -18.36 17.24
N GLY A 579 -16.89 -18.43 17.07
CA GLY A 579 -16.29 -18.94 15.82
C GLY A 579 -16.53 -20.43 15.63
N ALA A 580 -16.40 -21.21 16.70
CA ALA A 580 -16.61 -22.64 16.70
C ALA A 580 -18.06 -23.01 16.35
N ASP A 581 -19.03 -22.26 16.87
CA ASP A 581 -20.46 -22.40 16.57
C ASP A 581 -20.81 -22.01 15.13
N LYS A 582 -20.08 -21.05 14.55
CA LYS A 582 -20.13 -20.73 13.10
C LYS A 582 -19.44 -21.78 12.23
N GLY A 583 -18.80 -22.78 12.84
CA GLY A 583 -18.11 -23.84 12.14
C GLY A 583 -16.71 -23.46 11.67
N GLU A 584 -16.09 -22.41 12.20
CA GLU A 584 -14.74 -21.98 11.78
C GLU A 584 -13.71 -22.97 12.34
N ALA A 585 -13.03 -23.73 11.47
CA ALA A 585 -12.10 -24.80 11.89
C ALA A 585 -10.95 -24.30 12.79
N PRO A 586 -10.29 -23.16 12.50
CA PRO A 586 -9.25 -22.61 13.39
C PRO A 586 -9.78 -22.32 14.81
N ALA A 587 -11.01 -21.77 14.92
CA ALA A 587 -11.64 -21.48 16.20
C ALA A 587 -12.04 -22.77 16.95
N GLN A 588 -12.53 -23.79 16.24
CA GLN A 588 -12.84 -25.10 16.81
C GLN A 588 -11.59 -25.78 17.36
N ALA A 589 -10.51 -25.80 16.56
CA ALA A 589 -9.22 -26.36 16.93
C ALA A 589 -8.66 -25.66 18.17
N ARG A 590 -8.59 -24.34 18.16
CA ARG A 590 -8.05 -23.55 19.26
C ARG A 590 -8.88 -23.69 20.55
N LEU A 591 -10.20 -23.70 20.44
CA LEU A 591 -11.12 -23.93 21.56
C LEU A 591 -10.93 -25.35 22.14
N ALA A 592 -10.81 -26.35 21.27
CA ALA A 592 -10.59 -27.74 21.67
C ALA A 592 -9.33 -27.88 22.54
N ILE A 593 -8.20 -27.38 22.04
CA ILE A 593 -6.93 -27.45 22.76
C ILE A 593 -6.98 -26.67 24.08
N GLY A 594 -7.58 -25.47 24.10
CA GLY A 594 -7.71 -24.70 25.34
C GLY A 594 -8.59 -25.39 26.40
N LEU A 595 -9.61 -26.14 26.00
CA LEU A 595 -10.45 -26.95 26.90
C LEU A 595 -9.72 -28.21 27.38
N LEU A 596 -9.00 -28.90 26.50
CA LEU A 596 -8.23 -30.12 26.81
C LEU A 596 -7.06 -29.86 27.76
N THR A 597 -6.45 -28.68 27.68
CA THR A 597 -5.31 -28.25 28.51
C THR A 597 -5.72 -27.46 29.74
N GLY A 598 -7.00 -27.06 29.84
CA GLY A 598 -7.52 -26.28 30.96
C GLY A 598 -7.14 -24.81 30.96
N GLU A 599 -6.71 -24.27 29.81
CA GLU A 599 -6.33 -22.87 29.65
C GLU A 599 -7.47 -21.90 30.00
N PHE A 600 -8.72 -22.34 29.85
CA PHE A 600 -9.92 -21.58 30.24
C PHE A 600 -10.35 -21.77 31.70
N GLY A 601 -9.45 -22.25 32.56
CA GLY A 601 -9.62 -22.34 34.02
C GLY A 601 -9.66 -23.76 34.58
N SER A 602 -10.31 -24.69 33.87
CA SER A 602 -10.32 -26.12 34.21
C SER A 602 -10.38 -26.95 32.95
N VAL A 603 -9.77 -28.14 32.98
CA VAL A 603 -9.87 -29.12 31.88
C VAL A 603 -11.34 -29.52 31.68
N ASP A 604 -11.80 -29.47 30.43
CA ASP A 604 -13.08 -30.02 29.98
C ASP A 604 -12.83 -30.95 28.80
N GLU A 605 -12.41 -32.17 29.12
CA GLU A 605 -12.04 -33.18 28.13
C GLU A 605 -13.22 -33.50 27.18
N ARG A 606 -14.44 -33.58 27.71
CA ARG A 606 -15.62 -33.94 26.91
C ARG A 606 -15.91 -32.87 25.86
N ALA A 607 -15.92 -31.60 26.25
CA ALA A 607 -16.15 -30.51 25.30
C ALA A 607 -14.95 -30.35 24.35
N GLY A 608 -13.73 -30.48 24.88
CA GLY A 608 -12.49 -30.40 24.12
C GLY A 608 -12.42 -31.45 23.00
N THR A 609 -12.59 -32.73 23.32
CA THR A 609 -12.66 -33.82 22.34
C THR A 609 -13.75 -33.60 21.31
N LYS A 610 -14.95 -33.17 21.72
CA LYS A 610 -16.05 -32.90 20.79
C LYS A 610 -15.69 -31.80 19.77
N TRP A 611 -14.99 -30.75 20.20
CA TRP A 611 -14.55 -29.70 19.29
C TRP A 611 -13.36 -30.13 18.43
N ALA A 612 -12.43 -30.93 18.97
CA ALA A 612 -11.33 -31.50 18.21
C ALA A 612 -11.83 -32.41 17.10
N GLU A 613 -12.80 -33.28 17.36
CA GLU A 613 -13.43 -34.14 16.36
C GLU A 613 -14.14 -33.34 15.26
N ARG A 614 -14.76 -32.20 15.62
CA ARG A 614 -15.40 -31.30 14.64
C ARG A 614 -14.40 -30.59 13.75
N ALA A 615 -13.32 -30.07 14.36
CA ALA A 615 -12.21 -29.48 13.62
C ALA A 615 -11.58 -30.51 12.67
N LEU A 616 -11.24 -31.70 13.18
CA LEU A 616 -10.59 -32.77 12.42
C LEU A 616 -11.47 -33.29 11.26
N ALA A 617 -12.79 -33.33 11.44
CA ALA A 617 -13.72 -33.72 10.39
C ALA A 617 -13.87 -32.66 9.29
N LYS A 618 -13.48 -31.40 9.58
CA LYS A 618 -13.60 -30.28 8.66
C LYS A 618 -12.28 -29.95 7.97
N ASP A 619 -11.21 -29.93 8.75
CA ASP A 619 -9.88 -29.49 8.37
C ASP A 619 -8.84 -30.18 9.29
N PRO A 620 -8.24 -31.30 8.86
CA PRO A 620 -7.23 -31.99 9.64
C PRO A 620 -5.99 -31.14 9.94
N GLU A 621 -5.54 -30.31 9.00
CA GLU A 621 -4.35 -29.46 9.13
C GLU A 621 -4.42 -28.57 10.39
N GLU A 622 -5.61 -28.09 10.75
CA GLU A 622 -5.83 -27.19 11.90
C GLU A 622 -5.64 -27.86 13.29
N ILE A 623 -5.77 -29.19 13.40
CA ILE A 623 -5.92 -29.84 14.71
C ILE A 623 -5.27 -31.22 14.84
N ALA A 624 -4.94 -31.90 13.74
CA ALA A 624 -4.48 -33.29 13.76
C ALA A 624 -3.23 -33.42 14.63
N GLN A 625 -2.22 -32.59 14.40
CA GLN A 625 -1.01 -32.64 15.22
C GLN A 625 -1.29 -32.36 16.71
N PRO A 626 -1.85 -31.21 17.12
CA PRO A 626 -1.96 -30.89 18.54
C PRO A 626 -2.95 -31.80 19.27
N TYR A 627 -3.98 -32.31 18.60
CA TYR A 627 -4.91 -33.27 19.21
C TYR A 627 -4.31 -34.67 19.32
N GLY A 628 -3.62 -35.16 18.28
CA GLY A 628 -2.87 -36.42 18.32
C GLY A 628 -1.81 -36.40 19.44
N HIS A 629 -1.10 -35.28 19.56
CA HIS A 629 -0.12 -35.06 20.63
C HIS A 629 -0.75 -35.12 22.02
N TRP A 630 -1.86 -34.42 22.24
CA TRP A 630 -2.58 -34.47 23.51
C TRP A 630 -3.10 -35.88 23.82
N LEU A 631 -3.66 -36.59 22.83
CA LEU A 631 -4.12 -37.96 22.99
C LEU A 631 -2.98 -38.91 23.39
N TYR A 632 -1.82 -38.78 22.75
CA TYR A 632 -0.71 -39.69 22.95
C TYR A 632 0.01 -39.45 24.29
N PHE A 633 0.39 -38.19 24.55
CA PHE A 633 1.24 -37.83 25.68
C PHE A 633 0.44 -37.40 26.91
N THR A 634 -0.64 -36.65 26.75
CA THR A 634 -1.40 -36.12 27.91
C THR A 634 -2.46 -37.10 28.40
N LYS A 635 -3.29 -37.65 27.50
CA LYS A 635 -4.31 -38.64 27.86
C LYS A 635 -3.71 -40.01 28.11
N GLY A 636 -2.82 -40.47 27.23
CA GLY A 636 -1.89 -41.57 27.49
C GLY A 636 -2.49 -42.94 27.79
N THR A 637 -3.81 -43.14 27.67
CA THR A 637 -4.42 -44.49 27.72
C THR A 637 -4.10 -45.26 26.43
N ALA A 638 -4.08 -46.60 26.47
CA ALA A 638 -3.81 -47.41 25.27
C ALA A 638 -4.73 -47.02 24.09
N ASP A 639 -6.04 -46.94 24.33
CA ASP A 639 -7.03 -46.55 23.31
C ASP A 639 -6.80 -45.12 22.79
N ALA A 640 -6.37 -44.19 23.66
CA ALA A 640 -6.05 -42.82 23.23
C ALA A 640 -4.78 -42.76 22.37
N ARG A 641 -3.76 -43.56 22.69
CA ARG A 641 -2.54 -43.66 21.86
C ARG A 641 -2.83 -44.29 20.51
N GLU A 642 -3.73 -45.29 20.46
CA GLU A 642 -4.21 -45.86 19.21
C GLU A 642 -4.94 -44.81 18.36
N LEU A 643 -5.86 -44.06 18.98
CA LEU A 643 -6.55 -42.95 18.31
C LEU A 643 -5.58 -41.86 17.84
N ALA A 644 -4.53 -41.55 18.60
CA ALA A 644 -3.53 -40.56 18.20
C ALA A 644 -2.87 -40.92 16.85
N PHE A 645 -2.56 -42.20 16.63
CA PHE A 645 -2.03 -42.66 15.34
C PHE A 645 -3.02 -42.47 14.20
N GLU A 646 -4.32 -42.71 14.43
CA GLU A 646 -5.35 -42.44 13.42
C GLU A 646 -5.49 -40.94 13.13
N VAL A 647 -5.41 -40.10 14.16
CA VAL A 647 -5.50 -38.64 14.03
C VAL A 647 -4.30 -38.09 13.26
N TRP A 648 -3.08 -38.43 13.64
CA TRP A 648 -1.88 -38.00 12.90
C TRP A 648 -1.85 -38.55 11.47
N GLN A 649 -2.31 -39.79 11.25
CA GLN A 649 -2.39 -40.32 9.89
C GLN A 649 -3.35 -39.51 9.00
N LYS A 650 -4.46 -38.99 9.56
CA LYS A 650 -5.33 -38.07 8.81
C LYS A 650 -4.62 -36.76 8.46
N GLY A 651 -3.82 -36.21 9.37
CA GLY A 651 -2.99 -35.04 9.08
C GLY A 651 -1.99 -35.33 7.96
N VAL A 652 -1.27 -36.46 8.04
CA VAL A 652 -0.34 -36.92 6.99
C VAL A 652 -1.04 -37.07 5.64
N ASP A 653 -2.24 -37.65 5.62
CA ASP A 653 -3.02 -37.83 4.39
C ASP A 653 -3.46 -36.48 3.77
N ASP A 654 -3.49 -35.41 4.56
CA ASP A 654 -3.82 -34.04 4.16
C ASP A 654 -2.58 -33.17 3.88
N GLY A 655 -1.38 -33.69 4.15
CA GLY A 655 -0.11 -32.98 3.93
C GLY A 655 0.46 -32.25 5.14
N ASP A 656 -0.05 -32.49 6.35
CA ASP A 656 0.46 -31.90 7.60
C ASP A 656 1.82 -32.52 7.99
N ASP A 657 2.88 -31.74 7.77
CA ASP A 657 4.27 -32.08 8.07
C ASP A 657 4.51 -32.33 9.57
N ASP A 658 3.88 -31.55 10.45
CA ASP A 658 4.05 -31.69 11.90
C ASP A 658 3.41 -33.01 12.39
N SER A 659 2.24 -33.37 11.87
CA SER A 659 1.63 -34.69 12.09
C SER A 659 2.51 -35.82 11.57
N ALA A 660 3.12 -35.65 10.40
CA ALA A 660 4.02 -36.65 9.82
C ALA A 660 5.26 -36.86 10.68
N ASN A 661 5.85 -35.77 11.19
CA ASN A 661 6.99 -35.82 12.09
C ASN A 661 6.64 -36.53 13.41
N ASP A 662 5.54 -36.17 14.08
CA ASP A 662 5.13 -36.78 15.35
C ASP A 662 4.79 -38.28 15.18
N LEU A 663 4.05 -38.64 14.13
CA LEU A 663 3.73 -40.04 13.81
C LEU A 663 5.00 -40.85 13.55
N ALA A 664 5.91 -40.33 12.73
CA ALA A 664 7.16 -41.00 12.39
C ALA A 664 8.03 -41.19 13.63
N TRP A 665 8.19 -40.14 14.44
CA TRP A 665 8.96 -40.18 15.67
C TRP A 665 8.49 -41.32 16.56
N VAL A 666 7.22 -41.32 16.95
CA VAL A 666 6.66 -42.31 17.87
C VAL A 666 6.76 -43.73 17.31
N ARG A 667 6.44 -43.94 16.02
CA ARG A 667 6.51 -45.26 15.39
C ARG A 667 7.93 -45.83 15.34
N CYS A 668 8.95 -44.99 15.35
CA CYS A 668 10.34 -45.41 15.29
C CYS A 668 11.00 -45.53 16.68
N THR A 669 10.67 -44.62 17.62
CA THR A 669 11.38 -44.45 18.89
C THR A 669 10.62 -44.94 20.12
N SER A 670 9.33 -45.27 20.03
CA SER A 670 8.51 -45.60 21.21
C SER A 670 9.18 -46.64 22.13
N PRO A 671 9.12 -46.47 23.47
CA PRO A 671 9.56 -47.51 24.40
C PRO A 671 8.63 -48.72 24.41
N ILE A 672 7.41 -48.60 23.87
CA ILE A 672 6.40 -49.65 23.84
C ILE A 672 6.54 -50.44 22.53
N ASP A 673 7.00 -51.69 22.63
CA ASP A 673 7.28 -52.52 21.45
C ASP A 673 6.05 -52.72 20.54
N ALA A 674 4.84 -52.81 21.10
CA ALA A 674 3.60 -52.98 20.33
C ALA A 674 3.23 -51.76 19.48
N GLU A 675 3.78 -50.59 19.81
CA GLU A 675 3.49 -49.33 19.11
C GLU A 675 4.52 -49.04 18.01
N ARG A 676 5.67 -49.71 18.05
CA ARG A 676 6.75 -49.50 17.08
C ARG A 676 6.41 -50.14 15.74
N ASP A 677 6.43 -49.32 14.70
CA ASP A 677 6.38 -49.73 13.30
C ASP A 677 7.31 -48.83 12.49
N PRO A 678 8.62 -49.12 12.47
CA PRO A 678 9.59 -48.28 11.77
C PRO A 678 9.33 -48.15 10.26
N ALA A 679 8.64 -49.12 9.64
CA ALA A 679 8.28 -49.05 8.23
C ALA A 679 7.14 -48.06 8.00
N ALA A 680 6.12 -48.06 8.86
CA ALA A 680 5.08 -47.03 8.84
C ALA A 680 5.65 -45.64 9.14
N GLY A 681 6.60 -45.51 10.07
CA GLY A 681 7.27 -44.24 10.35
C GLY A 681 8.00 -43.67 9.13
N LEU A 682 8.76 -44.49 8.40
CA LEU A 682 9.38 -44.05 7.13
C LEU A 682 8.36 -43.66 6.06
N LYS A 683 7.20 -44.30 6.03
CA LYS A 683 6.13 -43.97 5.09
C LYS A 683 5.51 -42.61 5.39
N ALA A 684 5.32 -42.27 6.66
CA ALA A 684 4.80 -40.96 7.07
C ALA A 684 5.73 -39.82 6.64
N LEU A 685 7.05 -40.02 6.73
CA LEU A 685 8.06 -39.04 6.32
C LEU A 685 8.09 -38.72 4.83
N VAL A 686 7.34 -39.43 3.97
CA VAL A 686 7.26 -39.10 2.54
C VAL A 686 6.66 -37.71 2.32
N VAL A 687 5.76 -37.27 3.22
CA VAL A 687 5.10 -35.96 3.15
C VAL A 687 6.10 -34.81 3.35
N LEU A 688 7.07 -34.97 4.26
CA LEU A 688 8.16 -34.01 4.49
C LEU A 688 9.11 -33.82 3.29
N GLY A 689 8.97 -34.64 2.24
CA GLY A 689 9.84 -34.61 1.07
C GLY A 689 11.11 -35.46 1.20
N THR A 690 11.80 -35.66 0.07
CA THR A 690 13.03 -36.49 0.00
C THR A 690 14.32 -35.68 0.00
N ASP A 691 14.23 -34.36 -0.15
CA ASP A 691 15.40 -33.49 -0.18
C ASP A 691 15.81 -33.08 1.24
N SER A 692 16.94 -33.60 1.71
CA SER A 692 17.47 -33.29 3.04
C SER A 692 17.88 -31.82 3.21
N ASP A 693 18.03 -31.07 2.13
CA ASP A 693 18.33 -29.64 2.20
C ASP A 693 17.10 -28.81 2.59
N GLU A 694 15.89 -29.32 2.35
CA GLU A 694 14.63 -28.64 2.69
C GLU A 694 14.21 -28.89 4.15
N LEU A 695 14.58 -30.05 4.72
CA LEU A 695 14.24 -30.42 6.09
C LEU A 695 14.90 -29.55 7.17
N ASP A 696 14.18 -29.30 8.24
CA ASP A 696 14.65 -28.64 9.45
C ASP A 696 15.47 -29.56 10.36
N ALA A 697 15.95 -29.04 11.49
CA ALA A 697 16.83 -29.84 12.36
C ALA A 697 16.09 -30.98 13.10
N ALA A 698 14.83 -30.78 13.47
CA ALA A 698 14.01 -31.77 14.18
C ALA A 698 13.52 -32.86 13.23
N GLU A 699 13.09 -32.50 12.02
CA GLU A 699 12.69 -33.43 10.96
C GLU A 699 13.86 -34.33 10.54
N LEU A 700 15.07 -33.77 10.42
CA LEU A 700 16.28 -34.53 10.14
C LEU A 700 16.61 -35.52 11.28
N ASP A 701 16.37 -35.14 12.54
CA ASP A 701 16.56 -36.00 13.71
C ASP A 701 15.52 -37.14 13.73
N THR A 702 14.26 -36.87 13.41
CA THR A 702 13.21 -37.89 13.23
C THR A 702 13.56 -38.85 12.10
N ALA A 703 13.95 -38.34 10.94
CA ALA A 703 14.36 -39.14 9.80
C ALA A 703 15.57 -40.03 10.16
N ALA A 704 16.56 -39.49 10.87
CA ALA A 704 17.70 -40.27 11.35
C ALA A 704 17.28 -41.38 12.30
N ALA A 705 16.39 -41.10 13.26
CA ALA A 705 15.88 -42.08 14.20
C ALA A 705 15.11 -43.21 13.51
N CYS A 706 14.29 -42.88 12.51
CA CYS A 706 13.56 -43.88 11.72
C CYS A 706 14.48 -44.74 10.85
N GLN A 707 15.51 -44.16 10.22
CA GLN A 707 16.51 -44.94 9.48
C GLN A 707 17.24 -45.91 10.43
N ALA A 708 17.65 -45.45 11.62
CA ALA A 708 18.30 -46.30 12.61
C ALA A 708 17.39 -47.43 13.09
N ALA A 709 16.09 -47.16 13.30
CA ALA A 709 15.10 -48.16 13.68
C ALA A 709 14.87 -49.23 12.60
N ASN A 710 15.15 -48.91 11.33
CA ASN A 710 15.15 -49.83 10.19
C ASN A 710 16.53 -50.47 9.90
N ASN A 711 17.50 -50.34 10.82
CA ASN A 711 18.88 -50.83 10.68
C ASN A 711 19.73 -50.14 9.59
N GLU A 712 19.30 -49.00 9.07
CA GLU A 712 20.00 -48.19 8.07
C GLU A 712 20.93 -47.17 8.74
N PHE A 713 21.88 -47.66 9.54
CA PHE A 713 22.71 -46.83 10.42
C PHE A 713 23.61 -45.82 9.70
N ASP A 714 24.08 -46.12 8.48
CA ASP A 714 24.92 -45.18 7.74
C ASP A 714 24.11 -43.97 7.25
N LYS A 715 22.86 -44.18 6.82
CA LYS A 715 21.91 -43.09 6.51
C LYS A 715 21.55 -42.30 7.75
N ALA A 716 21.24 -43.00 8.86
CA ALA A 716 20.92 -42.36 10.13
C ALA A 716 22.04 -41.43 10.61
N LYS A 717 23.31 -41.86 10.50
CA LYS A 717 24.46 -41.02 10.85
C LYS A 717 24.59 -39.79 9.95
N ALA A 718 24.37 -39.95 8.64
CA ALA A 718 24.45 -38.84 7.69
C ALA A 718 23.39 -37.77 8.02
N LEU A 719 22.14 -38.18 8.19
CA LEU A 719 21.02 -37.30 8.55
C LEU A 719 21.24 -36.64 9.92
N GLN A 720 21.62 -37.39 10.95
CA GLN A 720 21.88 -36.83 12.28
C GLN A 720 23.05 -35.83 12.28
N SER A 721 24.07 -36.07 11.44
CA SER A 721 25.18 -35.13 11.27
C SER A 721 24.72 -33.85 10.58
N LEU A 722 23.81 -33.94 9.62
CA LEU A 722 23.19 -32.78 8.97
C LEU A 722 22.31 -32.00 9.95
N ALA A 723 21.52 -32.68 10.80
CA ALA A 723 20.74 -32.07 11.85
C ALA A 723 21.63 -31.22 12.79
N LEU A 724 22.75 -31.77 13.25
CA LEU A 724 23.74 -31.04 14.07
C LEU A 724 24.32 -29.82 13.36
N GLN A 725 24.61 -29.91 12.06
CA GLN A 725 25.07 -28.78 11.26
C GLN A 725 24.00 -27.69 11.17
N ARG A 726 22.72 -28.07 10.99
CA ARG A 726 21.58 -27.16 10.96
C ARG A 726 21.39 -26.44 12.30
N VAL A 727 21.45 -27.16 13.43
CA VAL A 727 21.42 -26.56 14.78
C VAL A 727 22.56 -25.55 14.96
N ALA A 728 23.78 -25.89 14.56
CA ALA A 728 24.94 -25.00 14.66
C ALA A 728 24.76 -23.72 13.80
N LYS A 729 24.25 -23.86 12.57
CA LYS A 729 23.94 -22.73 11.69
C LYS A 729 22.86 -21.82 12.29
N ASN A 730 21.77 -22.41 12.78
CA ASN A 730 20.64 -21.69 13.40
C ASN A 730 21.08 -20.93 14.64
N ARG A 731 21.90 -21.56 15.49
CA ARG A 731 22.52 -20.95 16.68
C ARG A 731 23.44 -19.79 16.32
N ALA A 732 24.30 -19.96 15.32
CA ALA A 732 25.17 -18.88 14.85
C ALA A 732 24.36 -17.68 14.33
N GLY A 733 23.24 -17.94 13.64
CA GLY A 733 22.26 -16.92 13.27
C GLY A 733 21.66 -16.24 14.49
N ALA A 734 21.25 -16.99 15.52
CA ALA A 734 20.66 -16.45 16.74
C ALA A 734 21.63 -15.53 17.51
N ILE A 735 22.92 -15.90 17.56
CA ILE A 735 23.97 -15.05 18.13
C ILE A 735 24.09 -13.73 17.37
N LYS A 736 24.11 -13.78 16.02
CA LYS A 736 24.14 -12.55 15.21
C LYS A 736 22.92 -11.66 15.45
N ARG A 737 21.78 -12.25 15.84
CA ARG A 737 20.54 -11.56 16.21
C ARG A 737 20.49 -11.11 17.68
N ASN A 738 21.58 -11.24 18.44
CA ASN A 738 21.63 -10.94 19.89
C ASN A 738 20.53 -11.66 20.70
N ALA A 739 20.16 -12.88 20.30
CA ALA A 739 19.21 -13.69 21.04
C ALA A 739 19.69 -13.89 22.49
N LYS A 740 18.81 -13.58 23.46
CA LYS A 740 19.14 -13.65 24.90
C LYS A 740 19.12 -15.08 25.44
N ASP A 741 18.43 -15.98 24.76
CA ASP A 741 18.29 -17.38 25.13
C ASP A 741 18.75 -18.26 23.95
N LEU A 742 19.71 -19.14 24.22
CA LEU A 742 20.26 -20.11 23.26
C LEU A 742 20.12 -21.56 23.78
N THR A 743 19.42 -21.73 24.91
CA THR A 743 19.38 -22.99 25.65
C THR A 743 18.72 -24.12 24.86
N SER A 744 17.73 -23.81 24.02
CA SER A 744 17.12 -24.77 23.11
C SER A 744 18.15 -25.35 22.13
N TYR A 745 18.89 -24.50 21.41
CA TYR A 745 19.95 -24.95 20.49
C TYR A 745 21.04 -25.76 21.18
N ASP A 746 21.41 -25.38 22.40
CA ASP A 746 22.42 -26.11 23.19
C ASP A 746 21.88 -27.47 23.64
N THR A 747 20.59 -27.55 23.98
CA THR A 747 19.91 -28.80 24.34
C THR A 747 19.79 -29.72 23.13
N ASP A 748 19.35 -29.21 21.98
CA ASP A 748 19.23 -29.97 20.73
C ASP A 748 20.59 -30.47 20.26
N ALA A 749 21.62 -29.62 20.27
CA ALA A 749 22.97 -30.03 19.92
C ALA A 749 23.46 -31.18 20.79
N LYS A 750 23.15 -31.15 22.09
CA LYS A 750 23.51 -32.23 23.02
C LYS A 750 22.73 -33.51 22.73
N THR A 751 21.41 -33.45 22.66
CA THR A 751 20.55 -34.64 22.44
C THR A 751 20.83 -35.29 21.09
N PHE A 752 21.05 -34.48 20.04
CA PHE A 752 21.38 -34.96 18.70
C PHE A 752 22.76 -35.62 18.65
N ALA A 753 23.74 -35.09 19.39
CA ALA A 753 25.06 -35.70 19.51
C ALA A 753 25.01 -37.05 20.25
N GLU A 754 24.18 -37.16 21.30
CA GLU A 754 23.94 -38.42 22.00
C GLU A 754 23.33 -39.49 21.08
N ARG A 755 22.36 -39.11 20.23
CA ARG A 755 21.78 -40.00 19.22
C ARG A 755 22.77 -40.38 18.12
N LEU A 756 23.59 -39.44 17.64
CA LEU A 756 24.65 -39.73 16.68
C LEU A 756 25.64 -40.77 17.22
N ALA A 757 25.96 -40.71 18.51
CA ALA A 757 26.82 -41.70 19.16
C ALA A 757 26.15 -43.10 19.18
N LEU A 758 24.84 -43.18 19.44
CA LEU A 758 24.08 -44.43 19.36
C LEU A 758 24.09 -45.01 17.94
N TYR A 759 23.83 -44.19 16.93
CA TYR A 759 23.80 -44.65 15.54
C TYR A 759 25.19 -45.07 15.05
N THR A 760 26.25 -44.39 15.51
CA THR A 760 27.64 -44.80 15.29
C THR A 760 27.95 -46.15 15.92
N ALA A 761 27.38 -46.43 17.11
CA ALA A 761 27.46 -47.74 17.75
C ALA A 761 26.48 -48.78 17.18
N ARG A 762 25.79 -48.47 16.06
CA ARG A 762 24.76 -49.29 15.42
C ARG A 762 23.63 -49.70 16.37
N LYS A 763 23.19 -48.77 17.23
CA LYS A 763 22.06 -48.93 18.14
C LYS A 763 20.96 -47.94 17.79
N PRO A 764 19.69 -48.39 17.63
CA PRO A 764 18.58 -47.46 17.46
C PRO A 764 18.32 -46.70 18.75
N TYR A 765 17.83 -45.48 18.62
CA TYR A 765 17.35 -44.70 19.77
C TYR A 765 15.96 -45.20 20.20
N ARG A 766 15.72 -45.21 21.50
CA ARG A 766 14.38 -45.42 22.08
C ARG A 766 14.14 -44.33 23.11
N ASP A 767 12.92 -43.79 23.10
CA ASP A 767 12.53 -42.82 24.12
C ASP A 767 12.54 -43.47 25.51
N PRO A 768 12.96 -42.72 26.55
CA PRO A 768 12.93 -43.23 27.91
C PRO A 768 11.48 -43.46 28.38
N PRO A 769 11.21 -44.52 29.18
CA PRO A 769 9.85 -44.82 29.67
C PRO A 769 9.19 -43.69 30.47
N THR A 770 9.98 -42.77 31.01
CA THR A 770 9.53 -41.64 31.85
C THR A 770 9.27 -40.35 31.06
N ARG A 771 9.36 -40.38 29.73
CA ARG A 771 9.03 -39.24 28.86
C ARG A 771 7.53 -39.15 28.53
N GLN A 772 6.73 -40.08 29.07
CA GLN A 772 5.27 -40.13 28.92
C GLN A 772 4.57 -39.14 29.84
#